data_AF-A0A7J2YEI5-F1
#
_entry.id   AF-A0A7J2YEI5-F1
#
_cell.length_a   1.000
_cell.length_b   1.000
_cell.length_c   1.000
_cell.angle_alpha   90.00
_cell.angle_beta   90.00
_cell.angle_gamma   90.00
#
_symmetry.space_group_name_H-M   'P 1'
#
loop_
_entity.id
_entity.type
_entity.pdbx_description
1 polymer ?
#
loop_
_entity_poly.entity_id
_entity_poly.type
_entity_poly.pdbx_seq_one_letter_code
_entity_poly.pdbx_strand_id
1 'polypeptide(L)'
;MLNHIHRGKIFKLVTKCFGETYLTPEHPVLIVKHSDRNKKLHNTKYNAIWVRADEVETKDYMVYPIQKEEEDRKYIVVDYQLREKDTISKELPTKILLDARMLRLMGYYVSEGYVHKRQLGFTFNSKEGKFVKDVKSIMMKIFGLKATINTKRNATTITFYSAPLARLFLGWFGHKPYNKRLPNFVMLLPAKKQRELIKGLWRGDDWINTRQSRANFRTASEILCEQVKTLLLRQGVIPVISVSKAYGVHRESYSIQVVNDRDFVLCKVLDKEQRLSMHVGKPPSSIVLPDYVLIPVKKIESFDYNGSVYNLEVDDVNSYVSENATLHNCGDFGILNAIQMTLADLQIPPHNVAVFSGIGCSGKTPHYIKVYGIHTLHGRVLPYATGAKLANPDLEVIAVGGDGDGLGIGAGHFVNIGRRNVDMMYVIYDNAVYGLTKGQASPTLKLGLQTKSLPKPNVNQAVNPIMLALASGFTFIARAYSFDIKHMKGIMKRAIQHKGLAFVDVLQPCPTYNDIQTKDWFSGLDRKDEEGMAMPRVYKLEEEDYDPRIKNADDESELSTKMLRVIEKSHEWRDRIPIGIFYQNEHIPCYEDRINARNNLYRKNPPARQIIENGGRPITNISKLLDVLAVSTI
;
A
#
# COMPACT_ATOMS: atom_id res chain seq x y z
N MET A 1 1.68 6.15 -5.49
CA MET A 1 0.61 5.43 -6.20
C MET A 1 1.26 4.70 -7.36
N LEU A 2 1.29 3.37 -7.30
CA LEU A 2 1.91 2.50 -8.30
C LEU A 2 0.82 1.95 -9.23
N ASN A 3 1.17 1.66 -10.48
CA ASN A 3 0.29 0.98 -11.41
C ASN A 3 1.01 -0.16 -12.15
N HIS A 4 0.28 -1.22 -12.48
CA HIS A 4 0.75 -2.25 -13.39
C HIS A 4 -0.40 -2.82 -14.21
N ILE A 5 -0.09 -3.49 -15.32
CA ILE A 5 -1.09 -4.15 -16.15
C ILE A 5 -1.41 -5.51 -15.54
N HIS A 6 -2.65 -5.69 -15.10
CA HIS A 6 -3.18 -6.98 -14.65
C HIS A 6 -3.87 -7.68 -15.81
N ARG A 7 -3.61 -8.98 -15.95
CA ARG A 7 -4.30 -9.88 -16.89
C ARG A 7 -4.82 -11.08 -16.12
N GLY A 8 -6.11 -11.09 -15.81
CA GLY A 8 -6.73 -12.17 -15.05
C GLY A 8 -8.03 -11.73 -14.43
N LYS A 9 -8.53 -12.53 -13.47
CA LYS A 9 -9.76 -12.20 -12.76
C LYS A 9 -9.57 -10.96 -11.87
N ILE A 10 -10.60 -10.13 -11.79
CA ILE A 10 -10.79 -9.14 -10.73
C ILE A 10 -12.03 -9.52 -9.92
N PHE A 11 -11.94 -9.35 -8.61
CA PHE A 11 -13.03 -9.51 -7.67
C PHE A 11 -13.64 -8.15 -7.33
N LYS A 12 -14.95 -8.03 -7.53
CA LYS A 12 -15.75 -6.87 -7.13
C LYS A 12 -16.45 -7.19 -5.82
N LEU A 13 -16.04 -6.52 -4.74
CA LEU A 13 -16.61 -6.67 -3.41
C LEU A 13 -17.59 -5.52 -3.14
N VAL A 14 -18.87 -5.87 -3.02
CA VAL A 14 -19.95 -4.90 -2.76
C VAL A 14 -20.35 -4.98 -1.29
N THR A 15 -20.22 -3.88 -0.56
CA THR A 15 -20.69 -3.77 0.81
C THR A 15 -22.13 -3.24 0.87
N LYS A 16 -22.81 -3.44 2.00
CA LYS A 16 -24.17 -2.91 2.16
C LYS A 16 -24.25 -1.38 2.16
N CYS A 17 -23.19 -0.69 2.61
CA CYS A 17 -23.23 0.74 2.94
C CYS A 17 -22.32 1.61 2.07
N PHE A 18 -21.11 1.19 1.72
CA PHE A 18 -20.10 2.09 1.12
C PHE A 18 -19.82 1.82 -0.36
N GLY A 19 -20.71 1.11 -1.04
CA GLY A 19 -20.55 0.81 -2.47
C GLY A 19 -19.63 -0.39 -2.71
N GLU A 20 -18.74 -0.28 -3.69
CA GLU A 20 -17.98 -1.39 -4.27
C GLU A 20 -16.49 -1.07 -4.42
N THR A 21 -15.63 -2.09 -4.32
CA THR A 21 -14.20 -1.98 -4.61
C THR A 21 -13.75 -3.17 -5.44
N TYR A 22 -12.69 -2.98 -6.22
CA TYR A 22 -12.23 -3.91 -7.24
C TYR A 22 -10.80 -4.33 -6.92
N LEU A 23 -10.57 -5.63 -6.76
CA LEU A 23 -9.31 -6.16 -6.26
C LEU A 23 -8.82 -7.33 -7.11
N THR A 24 -7.51 -7.48 -7.20
CA THR A 24 -6.92 -8.72 -7.70
C THR A 24 -7.16 -9.85 -6.69
N PRO A 25 -7.21 -11.12 -7.11
CA PRO A 25 -7.60 -12.24 -6.24
C PRO A 25 -6.78 -12.35 -4.96
N GLU A 26 -5.47 -12.12 -5.07
CA GLU A 26 -4.50 -12.21 -3.98
C GLU A 26 -4.51 -11.01 -3.04
N HIS A 27 -5.21 -9.92 -3.37
CA HIS A 27 -5.10 -8.69 -2.60
C HIS A 27 -5.68 -8.88 -1.19
N PRO A 28 -4.89 -8.65 -0.13
CA PRO A 28 -5.36 -8.75 1.25
C PRO A 28 -6.39 -7.67 1.61
N VAL A 29 -7.47 -8.10 2.24
CA VAL A 29 -8.59 -7.29 2.71
C VAL A 29 -8.82 -7.57 4.19
N LEU A 30 -9.03 -6.52 5.00
CA LEU A 30 -9.30 -6.68 6.43
C LEU A 30 -10.75 -7.06 6.65
N ILE A 31 -10.97 -8.27 7.17
CA ILE A 31 -12.29 -8.89 7.33
C ILE A 31 -12.48 -9.38 8.78
N VAL A 32 -13.71 -9.28 9.28
CA VAL A 32 -14.18 -10.04 10.44
C VAL A 32 -15.13 -11.12 9.93
N LYS A 33 -14.86 -12.39 10.23
CA LYS A 33 -15.65 -13.51 9.70
C LYS A 33 -17.06 -13.53 10.28
N HIS A 34 -18.05 -13.87 9.45
CA HIS A 34 -19.45 -13.92 9.87
C HIS A 34 -19.69 -14.89 11.05
N SER A 35 -18.94 -15.99 11.10
CA SER A 35 -18.97 -17.00 12.16
C SER A 35 -18.76 -16.44 13.56
N ASP A 36 -18.02 -15.33 13.68
CA ASP A 36 -17.68 -14.73 14.98
C ASP A 36 -18.86 -14.00 15.62
N ARG A 37 -19.95 -13.77 14.88
CA ARG A 37 -21.16 -13.11 15.35
C ARG A 37 -21.97 -13.95 16.36
N ASN A 38 -21.80 -15.28 16.37
CA ASN A 38 -22.67 -16.19 17.11
C ASN A 38 -22.37 -16.35 18.62
N LYS A 39 -21.42 -15.60 19.19
CA LYS A 39 -21.13 -15.62 20.63
C LYS A 39 -21.68 -14.36 21.31
N LYS A 40 -22.92 -14.43 21.81
CA LYS A 40 -23.62 -13.46 22.70
C LYS A 40 -23.19 -11.98 22.56
N LEU A 41 -24.06 -11.18 21.94
CA LEU A 41 -24.03 -9.73 21.60
C LEU A 41 -23.45 -8.72 22.63
N HIS A 42 -23.04 -9.12 23.82
CA HIS A 42 -22.58 -8.22 24.88
C HIS A 42 -21.11 -8.40 25.29
N ASN A 43 -20.38 -9.40 24.78
CA ASN A 43 -18.96 -9.63 25.15
C ASN A 43 -18.06 -10.08 23.98
N THR A 44 -18.48 -9.88 22.73
CA THR A 44 -17.76 -10.39 21.56
C THR A 44 -16.58 -9.47 21.19
N LYS A 45 -15.34 -9.93 21.42
CA LYS A 45 -14.17 -9.35 20.73
C LYS A 45 -14.24 -9.75 19.26
N TYR A 46 -14.42 -8.78 18.37
CA TYR A 46 -14.35 -8.99 16.92
C TYR A 46 -12.89 -9.07 16.50
N ASN A 47 -12.44 -10.22 16.01
CA ASN A 47 -11.07 -10.40 15.55
C ASN A 47 -10.99 -10.08 14.05
N ALA A 48 -10.34 -8.97 13.71
CA ALA A 48 -10.09 -8.61 12.32
C ALA A 48 -8.88 -9.38 11.79
N ILE A 49 -9.03 -10.01 10.63
CA ILE A 49 -7.99 -10.80 9.97
C ILE A 49 -7.82 -10.37 8.52
N TRP A 50 -6.59 -10.45 8.02
CA TRP A 50 -6.31 -10.24 6.61
C TRP A 50 -6.66 -11.50 5.81
N VAL A 51 -7.55 -11.34 4.83
CA VAL A 51 -8.05 -12.41 3.97
C VAL A 51 -7.87 -12.00 2.52
N ARG A 52 -7.54 -12.92 1.63
CA ARG A 52 -7.44 -12.60 0.20
C ARG A 52 -8.81 -12.23 -0.37
N ALA A 53 -8.86 -11.37 -1.37
CA ALA A 53 -10.11 -10.95 -2.00
C ALA A 53 -10.93 -12.15 -2.54
N ASP A 54 -10.27 -13.22 -3.00
CA ASP A 54 -10.90 -14.46 -3.48
C ASP A 54 -11.37 -15.42 -2.38
N GLU A 55 -11.02 -15.16 -1.12
CA GLU A 55 -11.41 -15.93 0.07
C GLU A 55 -12.47 -15.21 0.93
N VAL A 56 -12.90 -14.01 0.52
CA VAL A 56 -13.97 -13.28 1.18
C VAL A 56 -15.30 -13.97 0.89
N GLU A 57 -16.15 -14.14 1.91
CA GLU A 57 -17.47 -14.73 1.76
C GLU A 57 -18.59 -13.68 1.91
N THR A 58 -19.76 -13.98 1.34
CA THR A 58 -20.92 -13.10 1.55
C THR A 58 -21.34 -13.17 3.01
N LYS A 59 -21.72 -12.02 3.61
CA LYS A 59 -22.00 -11.80 5.04
C LYS A 59 -20.78 -11.68 5.96
N ASP A 60 -19.57 -11.92 5.46
CA ASP A 60 -18.37 -11.45 6.17
C ASP A 60 -18.44 -9.94 6.35
N TYR A 61 -17.74 -9.43 7.36
CA TYR A 61 -17.73 -8.02 7.70
C TYR A 61 -16.46 -7.36 7.19
N MET A 62 -16.63 -6.43 6.26
CA MET A 62 -15.59 -5.50 5.85
C MET A 62 -15.26 -4.55 7.01
N VAL A 63 -13.98 -4.42 7.34
CA VAL A 63 -13.51 -3.48 8.36
C VAL A 63 -13.17 -2.16 7.70
N TYR A 64 -13.77 -1.07 8.18
CA TYR A 64 -13.51 0.29 7.69
C TYR A 64 -13.21 1.23 8.86
N PRO A 65 -12.08 1.96 8.87
CA PRO A 65 -11.68 2.76 10.02
C PRO A 65 -12.48 4.05 10.17
N ILE A 66 -12.61 4.52 11.41
CA ILE A 66 -13.15 5.84 11.73
C ILE A 66 -11.97 6.78 11.96
N GLN A 67 -11.83 7.82 11.14
CA GLN A 67 -10.74 8.79 11.31
C GLN A 67 -10.88 9.53 12.65
N LYS A 68 -9.85 9.46 13.50
CA LYS A 68 -9.85 10.05 14.85
C LYS A 68 -9.03 11.32 15.02
N GLU A 69 -8.20 11.66 14.04
CA GLU A 69 -7.36 12.86 14.10
C GLU A 69 -8.22 14.10 14.35
N GLU A 70 -7.80 14.90 15.33
CA GLU A 70 -8.48 16.11 15.77
C GLU A 70 -7.46 17.23 16.00
N GLU A 71 -7.76 18.41 15.45
CA GLU A 71 -7.04 19.65 15.68
C GLU A 71 -8.06 20.73 16.09
N ASP A 72 -8.12 21.03 17.39
CA ASP A 72 -9.10 22.00 17.92
C ASP A 72 -8.69 23.45 17.64
N ARG A 73 -8.96 23.91 16.43
CA ARG A 73 -8.72 25.31 16.04
C ARG A 73 -9.83 26.22 16.57
N LYS A 74 -9.42 27.27 17.28
CA LYS A 74 -10.33 28.35 17.71
C LYS A 74 -10.55 29.39 16.60
N TYR A 75 -9.53 29.68 15.80
CA TYR A 75 -9.59 30.66 14.72
C TYR A 75 -8.97 30.11 13.45
N ILE A 76 -9.36 30.69 12.31
CA ILE A 76 -8.61 30.60 11.06
C ILE A 76 -7.99 31.96 10.75
N VAL A 77 -6.72 31.93 10.36
CA VAL A 77 -6.05 33.09 9.79
C VAL A 77 -6.42 33.14 8.32
N VAL A 78 -6.93 34.29 7.90
CA VAL A 78 -7.32 34.54 6.52
C VAL A 78 -6.31 35.50 5.93
N ASP A 79 -5.45 34.97 5.09
CA ASP A 79 -4.59 35.78 4.25
C ASP A 79 -5.28 36.02 2.90
N TYR A 80 -5.44 37.29 2.55
CA TYR A 80 -5.99 37.69 1.26
C TYR A 80 -5.36 39.00 0.83
N GLN A 81 -4.94 39.07 -0.44
CA GLN A 81 -4.47 40.32 -1.03
C GLN A 81 -5.63 41.04 -1.73
N LEU A 82 -5.80 42.31 -1.39
CA LEU A 82 -6.54 43.25 -2.22
C LEU A 82 -5.68 43.54 -3.46
N ARG A 83 -6.32 43.65 -4.63
CA ARG A 83 -5.59 44.10 -5.83
C ARG A 83 -5.29 45.59 -5.65
N GLU A 84 -4.15 46.06 -6.15
CA GLU A 84 -3.75 47.49 -6.07
C GLU A 84 -4.85 48.47 -6.55
N LYS A 85 -5.71 48.04 -7.48
CA LYS A 85 -6.82 48.84 -8.04
C LYS A 85 -8.17 48.65 -7.32
N ASP A 86 -8.23 47.90 -6.21
CA ASP A 86 -9.48 47.58 -5.49
C ASP A 86 -9.69 48.53 -4.30
N THR A 87 -10.20 49.74 -4.57
CA THR A 87 -10.42 50.80 -3.56
C THR A 87 -11.79 50.74 -2.87
N ILE A 88 -12.66 49.81 -3.27
CA ILE A 88 -14.09 49.80 -2.88
C ILE A 88 -14.42 48.63 -1.94
N SER A 89 -13.71 47.49 -2.06
CA SER A 89 -14.03 46.30 -1.27
C SER A 89 -13.74 46.52 0.22
N LYS A 90 -14.72 46.26 1.09
CA LYS A 90 -14.48 46.23 2.54
C LYS A 90 -13.42 45.19 2.89
N GLU A 91 -12.54 45.55 3.81
CA GLU A 91 -11.61 44.60 4.41
C GLU A 91 -12.37 43.49 5.15
N LEU A 92 -11.93 42.26 4.92
CA LEU A 92 -12.35 41.08 5.66
C LEU A 92 -11.53 40.93 6.94
N PRO A 93 -12.10 40.31 7.99
CA PRO A 93 -11.34 39.98 9.19
C PRO A 93 -10.17 39.06 8.86
N THR A 94 -8.98 39.39 9.36
CA THR A 94 -7.76 38.58 9.24
C THR A 94 -7.78 37.34 10.13
N LYS A 95 -8.61 37.34 11.17
CA LYS A 95 -8.89 36.18 12.04
C LYS A 95 -10.39 35.96 12.14
N ILE A 96 -10.84 34.76 11.75
CA ILE A 96 -12.25 34.37 11.85
C ILE A 96 -12.40 33.31 12.94
N LEU A 97 -13.32 33.53 13.88
CA LEU A 97 -13.65 32.57 14.93
C LEU A 97 -14.38 31.35 14.34
N LEU A 98 -13.89 30.14 14.62
CA LEU A 98 -14.52 28.88 14.25
C LEU A 98 -15.56 28.45 15.29
N ASP A 99 -16.61 29.26 15.42
CA ASP A 99 -17.76 28.97 16.28
C ASP A 99 -18.89 28.26 15.51
N ALA A 100 -19.97 27.93 16.23
CA ALA A 100 -21.16 27.31 15.67
C ALA A 100 -21.75 28.09 14.47
N ARG A 101 -21.64 29.43 14.48
CA ARG A 101 -22.19 30.28 13.41
C ARG A 101 -21.38 30.13 12.13
N MET A 102 -20.05 30.20 12.25
CA MET A 102 -19.17 30.06 11.10
C MET A 102 -19.29 28.66 10.49
N LEU A 103 -19.26 27.60 11.30
CA LEU A 103 -19.37 26.22 10.80
C LEU A 103 -20.72 25.96 10.14
N ARG A 104 -21.81 26.49 10.69
CA ARG A 104 -23.13 26.40 10.07
C ARG A 104 -23.21 27.16 8.73
N LEU A 105 -22.59 28.34 8.63
CA LEU A 105 -22.48 29.08 7.37
C LEU A 105 -21.70 28.31 6.31
N MET A 106 -20.61 27.65 6.70
CA MET A 106 -19.85 26.76 5.80
C MET A 106 -20.74 25.63 5.27
N GLY A 107 -21.56 25.02 6.15
CA GLY A 107 -22.52 24.00 5.76
C GLY A 107 -23.57 24.51 4.76
N TYR A 108 -24.14 25.70 5.01
CA TYR A 108 -25.04 26.35 4.05
C TYR A 108 -24.40 26.65 2.71
N TYR A 109 -23.11 26.99 2.71
CA TYR A 109 -22.41 27.28 1.46
C TYR A 109 -22.21 26.01 0.64
N VAL A 110 -21.88 24.91 1.29
CA VAL A 110 -21.65 23.64 0.59
C VAL A 110 -22.93 23.10 -0.03
N SER A 111 -24.08 23.24 0.62
CA SER A 111 -25.38 22.87 0.05
C SER A 111 -25.84 23.90 -1.00
N GLU A 112 -26.12 25.13 -0.57
CA GLU A 112 -26.86 26.13 -1.34
C GLU A 112 -26.02 27.32 -1.85
N GLY A 113 -24.74 27.36 -1.48
CA GLY A 113 -23.84 28.44 -1.83
C GLY A 113 -23.27 28.33 -3.24
N TYR A 114 -22.98 29.50 -3.82
CA TYR A 114 -22.25 29.64 -5.06
C TYR A 114 -21.45 30.94 -5.09
N VAL A 115 -20.43 30.96 -5.94
CA VAL A 115 -19.69 32.18 -6.30
C VAL A 115 -19.96 32.49 -7.76
N HIS A 116 -20.33 33.73 -8.05
CA HIS A 116 -20.45 34.23 -9.41
C HIS A 116 -19.71 35.55 -9.53
N LYS A 117 -18.70 35.65 -10.42
CA LYS A 117 -17.87 36.86 -10.57
C LYS A 117 -17.29 37.34 -9.22
N ARG A 118 -17.77 38.47 -8.70
CA ARG A 118 -17.29 39.13 -7.47
C ARG A 118 -18.30 39.03 -6.31
N GLN A 119 -19.27 38.12 -6.39
CA GLN A 119 -20.34 37.98 -5.40
C GLN A 119 -20.45 36.53 -4.89
N LEU A 120 -20.71 36.44 -3.59
CA LEU A 120 -21.06 35.22 -2.88
C LEU A 120 -22.60 35.16 -2.79
N GLY A 121 -23.20 34.08 -3.28
CA GLY A 121 -24.64 33.89 -3.27
C GLY A 121 -25.05 32.62 -2.54
N PHE A 122 -26.25 32.62 -1.98
CA PHE A 122 -26.95 31.41 -1.52
C PHE A 122 -28.37 31.45 -2.07
N THR A 123 -28.90 30.30 -2.47
CA THR A 123 -30.28 30.19 -2.96
C THR A 123 -31.04 29.21 -2.09
N PHE A 124 -32.16 29.63 -1.50
CA PHE A 124 -33.01 28.74 -0.71
C PHE A 124 -34.42 28.69 -1.30
N ASN A 125 -35.22 27.69 -0.93
CA ASN A 125 -36.64 27.69 -1.27
C ASN A 125 -37.34 28.88 -0.60
N SER A 126 -38.37 29.45 -1.24
CA SER A 126 -39.14 30.57 -0.67
C SER A 126 -39.79 30.25 0.69
N LYS A 127 -40.05 28.97 0.99
CA LYS A 127 -40.57 28.50 2.28
C LYS A 127 -39.51 28.44 3.39
N GLU A 128 -38.24 28.62 3.07
CA GLU A 128 -37.10 28.45 3.98
C GLU A 128 -36.53 29.78 4.50
N GLY A 129 -37.39 30.81 4.61
CA GLY A 129 -36.98 32.17 5.00
C GLY A 129 -36.20 32.27 6.32
N LYS A 130 -36.28 31.27 7.20
CA LYS A 130 -35.46 31.18 8.42
C LYS A 130 -33.96 31.04 8.13
N PHE A 131 -33.57 30.29 7.10
CA PHE A 131 -32.16 30.10 6.74
C PHE A 131 -31.58 31.36 6.08
N VAL A 132 -32.39 32.04 5.26
CA VAL A 132 -32.05 33.36 4.69
C VAL A 132 -31.75 34.37 5.81
N LYS A 133 -32.59 34.41 6.86
CA LYS A 133 -32.38 35.28 8.03
C LYS A 133 -31.10 34.91 8.79
N ASP A 134 -30.81 33.63 8.97
CA ASP A 134 -29.61 33.16 9.67
C ASP A 134 -28.34 33.50 8.88
N VAL A 135 -28.28 33.20 7.58
CA VAL A 135 -27.15 33.56 6.70
C VAL A 135 -26.92 35.08 6.71
N LYS A 136 -27.98 35.89 6.59
CA LYS A 136 -27.88 37.36 6.68
C LYS A 136 -27.26 37.80 8.02
N SER A 137 -27.72 37.22 9.12
CA SER A 137 -27.24 37.55 10.47
C SER A 137 -25.77 37.17 10.67
N ILE A 138 -25.39 35.96 10.27
CA ILE A 138 -24.02 35.46 10.39
C ILE A 138 -23.06 36.31 9.54
N MET A 139 -23.43 36.58 8.28
CA MET A 139 -22.60 37.36 7.36
C MET A 139 -22.41 38.81 7.81
N MET A 140 -23.44 39.43 8.41
CA MET A 140 -23.30 40.74 9.03
C MET A 140 -22.38 40.70 10.25
N LYS A 141 -22.54 39.71 11.15
CA LYS A 141 -21.77 39.63 12.39
C LYS A 141 -20.30 39.28 12.18
N ILE A 142 -19.99 38.39 11.24
CA ILE A 142 -18.63 37.92 10.99
C ILE A 142 -17.91 38.86 10.01
N PHE A 143 -18.56 39.25 8.92
CA PHE A 143 -17.91 39.96 7.81
C PHE A 143 -18.34 41.43 7.65
N GLY A 144 -19.33 41.91 8.42
CA GLY A 144 -19.83 43.29 8.28
C GLY A 144 -20.48 43.59 6.93
N LEU A 145 -20.95 42.55 6.22
CA LEU A 145 -21.50 42.65 4.87
C LEU A 145 -23.03 42.72 4.87
N LYS A 146 -23.58 43.71 4.15
CA LYS A 146 -25.01 43.83 3.90
C LYS A 146 -25.42 42.87 2.78
N ALA A 147 -26.55 42.20 2.99
CA ALA A 147 -27.13 41.28 2.03
C ALA A 147 -28.06 42.00 1.03
N THR A 148 -27.99 41.62 -0.24
CA THR A 148 -29.04 41.88 -1.24
C THR A 148 -29.90 40.65 -1.38
N ILE A 149 -31.21 40.76 -1.18
CA ILE A 149 -32.15 39.63 -1.23
C ILE A 149 -33.08 39.83 -2.41
N ASN A 150 -33.20 38.81 -3.25
CA ASN A 150 -34.13 38.78 -4.37
C ASN A 150 -34.95 37.49 -4.30
N THR A 151 -36.28 37.62 -4.24
CA THR A 151 -37.19 36.47 -4.24
C THR A 151 -37.88 36.39 -5.60
N LYS A 152 -37.69 35.28 -6.31
CA LYS A 152 -38.35 35.01 -7.59
C LYS A 152 -39.09 33.67 -7.50
N ARG A 153 -40.42 33.70 -7.69
CA ARG A 153 -41.31 32.52 -7.62
C ARG A 153 -41.07 31.71 -6.33
N ASN A 154 -40.35 30.59 -6.44
CA ASN A 154 -40.13 29.62 -5.38
C ASN A 154 -38.68 29.64 -4.82
N ALA A 155 -37.85 30.60 -5.22
CA ALA A 155 -36.47 30.70 -4.79
C ALA A 155 -36.18 32.10 -4.20
N THR A 156 -35.51 32.12 -3.05
CA THR A 156 -34.96 33.34 -2.45
C THR A 156 -33.45 33.29 -2.54
N THR A 157 -32.88 34.19 -3.31
CA THR A 157 -31.43 34.33 -3.46
C THR A 157 -30.93 35.46 -2.58
N ILE A 158 -29.93 35.19 -1.75
CA ILE A 158 -29.23 36.16 -0.92
C ILE A 158 -27.81 36.32 -1.46
N THR A 159 -27.42 37.56 -1.77
CA THR A 159 -26.16 37.89 -2.43
C THR A 159 -25.35 38.89 -1.60
N PHE A 160 -24.04 38.65 -1.49
CA PHE A 160 -23.06 39.50 -0.83
C PHE A 160 -21.98 39.90 -1.83
N TYR A 161 -21.84 41.21 -2.03
CA TYR A 161 -20.86 41.77 -2.95
C TYR A 161 -19.52 41.97 -2.23
N SER A 162 -18.61 41.02 -2.42
CA SER A 162 -17.24 41.10 -1.92
C SER A 162 -16.35 40.17 -2.74
N ALA A 163 -15.49 40.76 -3.57
CA ALA A 163 -14.52 40.02 -4.37
C ALA A 163 -13.51 39.21 -3.53
N PRO A 164 -12.92 39.75 -2.44
CA PRO A 164 -12.00 38.95 -1.61
C PRO A 164 -12.73 37.77 -0.95
N LEU A 165 -13.99 37.95 -0.51
CA LEU A 165 -14.74 36.88 0.13
C LEU A 165 -15.14 35.79 -0.85
N ALA A 166 -15.56 36.18 -2.06
CA ALA A 166 -15.85 35.26 -3.14
C ALA A 166 -14.62 34.41 -3.50
N ARG A 167 -13.43 35.01 -3.58
CA ARG A 167 -12.16 34.28 -3.80
C ARG A 167 -11.85 33.33 -2.65
N LEU A 168 -12.04 33.78 -1.41
CA LEU A 168 -11.78 32.97 -0.22
C LEU A 168 -12.65 31.70 -0.19
N PHE A 169 -13.96 31.84 -0.36
CA PHE A 169 -14.89 30.72 -0.38
C PHE A 169 -14.66 29.79 -1.58
N LEU A 170 -14.30 30.34 -2.74
CA LEU A 170 -13.90 29.55 -3.90
C LEU A 170 -12.65 28.70 -3.62
N GLY A 171 -11.66 29.27 -2.90
CA GLY A 171 -10.46 28.54 -2.48
C GLY A 171 -10.77 27.41 -1.52
N TRP A 172 -11.58 27.68 -0.49
CA TRP A 172 -11.94 26.69 0.53
C TRP A 172 -12.81 25.55 -0.02
N PHE A 173 -13.84 25.88 -0.79
CA PHE A 173 -14.89 24.93 -1.13
C PHE A 173 -14.89 24.47 -2.59
N GLY A 174 -14.03 25.05 -3.43
CA GLY A 174 -13.97 24.75 -4.85
C GLY A 174 -15.05 25.44 -5.69
N HIS A 175 -15.02 25.16 -6.99
CA HIS A 175 -15.86 25.80 -8.01
C HIS A 175 -16.72 24.75 -8.74
N LYS A 176 -17.99 25.07 -9.01
CA LYS A 176 -18.98 24.17 -9.64
C LYS A 176 -19.35 22.94 -8.78
N PRO A 177 -20.54 22.32 -9.00
CA PRO A 177 -21.03 21.24 -8.14
C PRO A 177 -20.12 20.01 -8.01
N TYR A 178 -19.39 19.65 -9.07
CA TYR A 178 -18.57 18.43 -9.11
C TYR A 178 -17.17 18.57 -8.48
N ASN A 179 -16.73 19.80 -8.21
CA ASN A 179 -15.48 20.09 -7.49
C ASN A 179 -15.77 20.81 -6.16
N LYS A 180 -17.01 20.71 -5.66
CA LYS A 180 -17.34 21.11 -4.29
C LYS A 180 -16.56 20.23 -3.31
N ARG A 181 -15.99 20.80 -2.27
CA ARG A 181 -15.23 20.09 -1.22
C ARG A 181 -15.30 20.87 0.08
N LEU A 182 -14.91 20.24 1.18
CA LEU A 182 -14.64 20.88 2.45
C LEU A 182 -13.13 21.14 2.59
N PRO A 183 -12.72 22.27 3.21
CA PRO A 183 -11.32 22.52 3.47
C PRO A 183 -10.79 21.60 4.59
N ASN A 184 -9.51 21.21 4.51
CA ASN A 184 -8.92 20.21 5.41
C ASN A 184 -9.04 20.58 6.90
N PHE A 185 -8.88 21.87 7.24
CA PHE A 185 -8.99 22.31 8.62
C PHE A 185 -10.37 22.03 9.23
N VAL A 186 -11.45 21.95 8.43
CA VAL A 186 -12.79 21.58 8.90
C VAL A 186 -12.90 20.08 9.15
N MET A 187 -12.25 19.27 8.30
CA MET A 187 -12.21 17.80 8.44
C MET A 187 -11.47 17.37 9.71
N LEU A 188 -10.48 18.16 10.15
CA LEU A 188 -9.72 17.92 11.38
C LEU A 188 -10.37 18.51 12.64
N LEU A 189 -11.42 19.31 12.56
CA LEU A 189 -12.05 19.85 13.79
C LEU A 189 -12.61 18.72 14.69
N PRO A 190 -12.69 18.96 16.01
CA PRO A 190 -13.34 18.04 16.92
C PRO A 190 -14.74 17.64 16.45
N ALA A 191 -15.08 16.35 16.59
CA ALA A 191 -16.36 15.82 16.11
C ALA A 191 -17.57 16.63 16.62
N LYS A 192 -17.50 17.18 17.85
CA LYS A 192 -18.55 18.05 18.40
C LYS A 192 -18.73 19.36 17.61
N LYS A 193 -17.65 20.00 17.17
CA LYS A 193 -17.72 21.23 16.34
C LYS A 193 -18.27 20.93 14.96
N GLN A 194 -17.89 19.80 14.37
CA GLN A 194 -18.37 19.35 13.07
C GLN A 194 -19.90 19.17 12.99
N ARG A 195 -20.59 18.97 14.12
CA ARG A 195 -22.07 18.88 14.16
C ARG A 195 -22.76 20.11 13.58
N GLU A 196 -22.23 21.31 13.82
CA GLU A 196 -22.82 22.54 13.29
C GLU A 196 -22.68 22.68 11.78
N LEU A 197 -21.58 22.15 11.23
CA LEU A 197 -21.39 22.02 9.78
C LEU A 197 -22.42 21.04 9.20
N ILE A 198 -22.58 19.86 9.81
CA ILE A 198 -23.56 18.83 9.39
C ILE A 198 -24.98 19.40 9.41
N LYS A 199 -25.34 20.17 10.46
CA LYS A 199 -26.62 20.89 10.51
C LYS A 199 -26.79 21.86 9.34
N GLY A 200 -25.75 22.60 8.97
CA GLY A 200 -25.80 23.51 7.82
C GLY A 200 -25.99 22.77 6.48
N LEU A 201 -25.29 21.64 6.29
CA LEU A 201 -25.43 20.79 5.09
C LEU A 201 -26.89 20.32 4.90
N TRP A 202 -27.46 19.70 5.94
CA TRP A 202 -28.82 19.13 5.88
C TRP A 202 -29.95 20.16 5.89
N ARG A 203 -29.69 21.38 6.38
CA ARG A 203 -30.65 22.48 6.31
C ARG A 203 -30.71 23.12 4.92
N GLY A 204 -29.70 22.93 4.07
CA GLY A 204 -29.76 23.36 2.68
C GLY A 204 -30.41 22.31 1.78
N ASP A 205 -29.88 21.09 1.75
CA ASP A 205 -30.33 20.03 0.85
C ASP A 205 -31.56 19.24 1.36
N ASP A 206 -32.59 19.93 1.87
CA ASP A 206 -33.66 19.45 2.77
C ASP A 206 -34.50 18.24 2.25
N TRP A 207 -33.94 17.03 2.30
CA TRP A 207 -34.72 15.79 2.32
C TRP A 207 -34.52 15.05 3.63
N ILE A 208 -35.28 15.46 4.64
CA ILE A 208 -35.42 14.75 5.92
C ILE A 208 -36.87 14.33 6.08
N ASN A 209 -37.12 13.02 5.94
CA ASN A 209 -38.39 12.44 6.33
C ASN A 209 -38.33 12.02 7.81
N THR A 210 -38.82 12.89 8.68
CA THR A 210 -38.85 12.65 10.14
C THR A 210 -39.79 11.51 10.54
N ARG A 211 -40.80 11.17 9.73
CA ARG A 211 -41.71 10.04 9.99
C ARG A 211 -41.05 8.69 9.69
N GLN A 212 -40.15 8.64 8.71
CA GLN A 212 -39.42 7.43 8.33
C GLN A 212 -37.98 7.41 8.85
N SER A 213 -37.57 8.44 9.61
CA SER A 213 -36.17 8.66 10.05
C SER A 213 -35.16 8.49 8.92
N ARG A 214 -35.50 9.02 7.74
CA ARG A 214 -34.64 8.98 6.55
C ARG A 214 -34.14 10.37 6.23
N ALA A 215 -32.85 10.49 6.02
CA ALA A 215 -32.24 11.71 5.54
C ALA A 215 -31.39 11.39 4.32
N ASN A 216 -31.39 12.26 3.32
CA ASN A 216 -30.60 12.07 2.12
C ASN A 216 -29.86 13.35 1.77
N PHE A 217 -28.57 13.22 1.47
CA PHE A 217 -27.74 14.29 0.93
C PHE A 217 -27.28 13.87 -0.46
N ARG A 218 -27.42 14.74 -1.46
CA ARG A 218 -27.00 14.45 -2.84
C ARG A 218 -25.90 15.41 -3.27
N THR A 219 -24.88 14.87 -3.92
CA THR A 219 -23.78 15.67 -4.47
C THR A 219 -23.34 15.11 -5.81
N ALA A 220 -22.84 15.97 -6.69
CA ALA A 220 -22.16 15.59 -7.92
C ALA A 220 -20.63 15.51 -7.75
N SER A 221 -20.13 15.81 -6.54
CA SER A 221 -18.71 15.70 -6.20
C SER A 221 -18.46 14.45 -5.36
N GLU A 222 -17.61 13.59 -5.89
CA GLU A 222 -17.09 12.39 -5.22
C GLU A 222 -16.31 12.75 -3.96
N ILE A 223 -15.43 13.75 -4.03
CA ILE A 223 -14.65 14.25 -2.89
C ILE A 223 -15.57 14.67 -1.74
N LEU A 224 -16.61 15.45 -2.03
CA LEU A 224 -17.56 15.86 -1.01
C LEU A 224 -18.36 14.66 -0.46
N CYS A 225 -18.68 13.67 -1.29
CA CYS A 225 -19.35 12.46 -0.85
C CYS A 225 -18.53 11.72 0.21
N GLU A 226 -17.24 11.52 -0.06
CA GLU A 226 -16.28 10.89 0.84
C GLU A 226 -16.06 11.71 2.13
N GLN A 227 -15.94 13.04 2.01
CA GLN A 227 -15.83 13.90 3.18
C GLN A 227 -17.07 13.86 4.08
N VAL A 228 -18.27 13.87 3.49
CA VAL A 228 -19.52 13.75 4.26
C VAL A 228 -19.65 12.36 4.90
N LYS A 229 -19.22 11.29 4.21
CA LYS A 229 -19.12 9.94 4.79
C LYS A 229 -18.25 9.96 6.06
N THR A 230 -17.05 10.50 5.97
CA THR A 230 -16.11 10.62 7.10
C THR A 230 -16.70 11.42 8.27
N LEU A 231 -17.34 12.56 7.98
CA LEU A 231 -17.99 13.37 9.01
C LEU A 231 -19.09 12.60 9.74
N LEU A 232 -19.92 11.85 9.01
CA LEU A 232 -20.99 11.04 9.58
C LEU A 232 -20.43 9.89 10.45
N LEU A 233 -19.38 9.20 9.97
CA LEU A 233 -18.75 8.11 10.72
C LEU A 233 -18.16 8.59 12.05
N ARG A 234 -17.54 9.78 12.07
CA ARG A 234 -17.06 10.43 13.31
C ARG A 234 -18.18 10.75 14.30
N GLN A 235 -19.43 10.87 13.85
CA GLN A 235 -20.60 11.01 14.73
C GLN A 235 -21.22 9.67 15.13
N GLY A 236 -20.68 8.53 14.68
CA GLY A 236 -21.28 7.21 14.87
C GLY A 236 -22.47 6.95 13.93
N VAL A 237 -22.56 7.67 12.81
CA VAL A 237 -23.61 7.49 11.79
C VAL A 237 -23.02 6.74 10.59
N ILE A 238 -23.54 5.57 10.26
CA ILE A 238 -23.15 4.83 9.05
C ILE A 238 -24.11 5.20 7.90
N PRO A 239 -23.66 5.95 6.88
CA PRO A 239 -24.48 6.22 5.70
C PRO A 239 -24.51 5.03 4.74
N VAL A 240 -25.56 4.97 3.93
CA VAL A 240 -25.65 4.16 2.71
C VAL A 240 -25.39 5.07 1.52
N ILE A 241 -24.35 4.77 0.76
CA ILE A 241 -23.96 5.50 -0.44
C ILE A 241 -24.42 4.72 -1.66
N SER A 242 -25.08 5.42 -2.57
CA SER A 242 -25.48 4.90 -3.87
C SER A 242 -25.10 5.89 -4.96
N VAL A 243 -24.65 5.35 -6.09
CA VAL A 243 -24.23 6.13 -7.26
C VAL A 243 -25.26 5.92 -8.37
N SER A 244 -25.70 7.00 -9.01
CA SER A 244 -26.56 6.94 -10.18
C SER A 244 -26.07 7.87 -11.27
N LYS A 245 -26.36 7.55 -12.54
CA LYS A 245 -26.11 8.48 -13.64
C LYS A 245 -27.12 9.63 -13.54
N ALA A 246 -26.63 10.86 -13.51
CA ALA A 246 -27.50 12.05 -13.47
C ALA A 246 -28.32 12.13 -14.77
N TYR A 247 -29.61 12.47 -14.66
CA TYR A 247 -30.50 12.54 -15.82
C TYR A 247 -30.00 13.63 -16.80
N GLY A 248 -29.72 13.25 -18.05
CA GLY A 248 -29.32 14.19 -19.12
C GLY A 248 -27.87 14.70 -19.07
N VAL A 249 -27.03 14.22 -18.15
CA VAL A 249 -25.61 14.59 -18.06
C VAL A 249 -24.78 13.30 -18.00
N HIS A 250 -23.71 13.18 -18.78
CA HIS A 250 -22.75 12.07 -18.70
C HIS A 250 -21.93 12.09 -17.39
N ARG A 251 -22.56 12.28 -16.23
CA ARG A 251 -21.88 12.45 -14.94
C ARG A 251 -22.64 11.72 -13.83
N GLU A 252 -21.88 11.27 -12.84
CA GLU A 252 -22.39 10.54 -11.68
C GLU A 252 -22.99 11.50 -10.64
N SER A 253 -23.99 11.00 -9.92
CA SER A 253 -24.61 11.63 -8.76
C SER A 253 -24.52 10.67 -7.58
N TYR A 254 -23.97 11.16 -6.48
CA TYR A 254 -23.80 10.40 -5.25
C TYR A 254 -24.94 10.74 -4.29
N SER A 255 -25.62 9.71 -3.78
CA SER A 255 -26.70 9.83 -2.79
C SER A 255 -26.25 9.21 -1.48
N ILE A 256 -26.12 10.03 -0.45
CA ILE A 256 -25.72 9.67 0.91
C ILE A 256 -26.99 9.57 1.75
N GLN A 257 -27.50 8.36 1.90
CA GLN A 257 -28.72 8.07 2.61
C GLN A 257 -28.41 7.61 4.02
N VAL A 258 -28.93 8.33 5.01
CA VAL A 258 -28.97 7.83 6.38
C VAL A 258 -30.35 7.21 6.55
N VAL A 259 -30.40 5.89 6.36
CA VAL A 259 -31.60 5.07 6.58
C VAL A 259 -31.46 4.46 7.94
N ASN A 260 -32.39 4.80 8.81
CA ASN A 260 -32.32 4.33 10.16
C ASN A 260 -33.41 3.29 10.43
N ASP A 261 -33.03 2.02 10.58
CA ASP A 261 -33.94 0.99 11.06
C ASP A 261 -34.13 1.05 12.58
N ARG A 262 -33.14 1.50 13.39
CA ARG A 262 -33.25 1.67 14.87
C ARG A 262 -32.24 2.62 15.58
N ASP A 263 -31.25 3.21 14.93
CA ASP A 263 -30.16 4.03 15.51
C ASP A 263 -30.31 5.57 15.33
N PHE A 264 -30.91 6.19 16.33
CA PHE A 264 -31.37 7.59 16.45
C PHE A 264 -30.28 8.68 16.41
N VAL A 265 -29.09 8.40 15.88
CA VAL A 265 -27.89 9.24 16.06
C VAL A 265 -27.93 10.52 15.22
N LEU A 266 -28.37 10.45 13.94
CA LEU A 266 -28.43 11.64 13.09
C LEU A 266 -29.47 12.67 13.59
N CYS A 267 -30.64 12.23 14.05
CA CYS A 267 -31.64 13.16 14.60
C CYS A 267 -31.11 13.93 15.83
N LYS A 268 -30.31 13.26 16.68
CA LYS A 268 -29.59 13.90 17.80
C LYS A 268 -28.53 14.90 17.30
N VAL A 269 -27.80 14.56 16.25
CA VAL A 269 -26.81 15.48 15.63
C VAL A 269 -27.51 16.71 15.03
N LEU A 270 -28.74 16.56 14.52
CA LEU A 270 -29.49 17.63 13.85
C LEU A 270 -30.40 18.45 14.79
N ASP A 271 -30.44 18.15 16.10
CA ASP A 271 -31.38 18.73 17.08
C ASP A 271 -32.85 18.68 16.63
N LYS A 272 -33.31 17.59 15.98
CA LYS A 272 -34.71 17.43 15.56
C LYS A 272 -35.47 16.50 16.51
N GLU A 273 -36.63 16.98 16.98
CA GLU A 273 -37.58 16.18 17.76
C GLU A 273 -38.25 15.09 16.91
N GLN A 274 -38.53 13.96 17.56
CA GLN A 274 -39.09 12.76 16.93
C GLN A 274 -40.62 12.82 16.86
N ARG A 275 -41.22 12.18 15.83
CA ARG A 275 -42.58 11.64 15.89
C ARG A 275 -42.48 10.12 15.90
N LEU A 276 -42.73 9.49 17.04
CA LEU A 276 -42.56 8.04 17.25
C LEU A 276 -43.50 7.24 16.32
N SER A 277 -42.93 6.36 15.49
CA SER A 277 -43.58 5.10 15.15
C SER A 277 -42.62 3.97 15.52
N MET A 278 -42.99 3.18 16.54
CA MET A 278 -42.24 1.99 16.92
C MET A 278 -42.59 0.89 15.92
N HIS A 279 -41.75 0.69 14.92
CA HIS A 279 -41.68 -0.58 14.22
C HIS A 279 -40.37 -1.26 14.62
N VAL A 280 -40.47 -2.40 15.28
CA VAL A 280 -39.37 -3.23 15.74
C VAL A 280 -38.77 -3.96 14.52
N GLY A 281 -38.07 -3.24 13.62
CA GLY A 281 -37.43 -3.81 12.40
C GLY A 281 -36.08 -4.50 12.67
N LYS A 282 -35.66 -5.54 11.93
CA LYS A 282 -34.45 -6.37 12.21
C LYS A 282 -33.21 -5.58 12.71
N PRO A 283 -32.37 -6.15 13.62
CA PRO A 283 -31.18 -5.47 14.16
C PRO A 283 -30.24 -4.97 13.05
N PRO A 284 -29.51 -3.86 13.28
CA PRO A 284 -28.61 -3.30 12.30
C PRO A 284 -27.59 -4.36 11.87
N SER A 285 -27.44 -4.52 10.57
CA SER A 285 -26.51 -5.51 10.01
C SER A 285 -25.07 -5.04 10.05
N SER A 286 -24.84 -3.74 10.21
CA SER A 286 -23.53 -3.11 10.34
C SER A 286 -23.28 -2.75 11.80
N ILE A 287 -22.02 -2.74 12.24
CA ILE A 287 -21.66 -2.57 13.65
C ILE A 287 -20.71 -1.37 13.76
N VAL A 288 -21.01 -0.43 14.65
CA VAL A 288 -20.10 0.67 15.00
C VAL A 288 -19.29 0.25 16.22
N LEU A 289 -17.96 0.26 16.08
CA LEU A 289 -17.02 0.06 17.17
C LEU A 289 -16.23 1.37 17.40
N PRO A 290 -15.48 1.50 18.50
CA PRO A 290 -14.80 2.76 18.82
C PRO A 290 -13.83 3.25 17.74
N ASP A 291 -13.17 2.34 17.02
CA ASP A 291 -12.10 2.64 16.05
C ASP A 291 -12.49 2.35 14.60
N TYR A 292 -13.48 1.49 14.37
CA TYR A 292 -13.85 1.00 13.05
C TYR A 292 -15.34 0.69 12.97
N VAL A 293 -15.86 0.61 11.76
CA VAL A 293 -17.18 0.09 11.46
C VAL A 293 -17.05 -1.23 10.71
N LEU A 294 -17.94 -2.17 11.05
CA LEU A 294 -18.05 -3.47 10.42
C LEU A 294 -19.24 -3.47 9.48
N ILE A 295 -18.99 -3.72 8.19
CA ILE A 295 -19.99 -3.60 7.14
C ILE A 295 -20.14 -4.93 6.42
N PRO A 296 -21.33 -5.53 6.39
CA PRO A 296 -21.50 -6.82 5.75
C PRO A 296 -21.25 -6.72 4.24
N VAL A 297 -20.45 -7.66 3.73
CA VAL A 297 -20.29 -7.93 2.31
C VAL A 297 -21.62 -8.47 1.78
N LYS A 298 -22.22 -7.72 0.85
CA LYS A 298 -23.55 -8.00 0.29
C LYS A 298 -23.47 -8.89 -0.95
N LYS A 299 -22.47 -8.66 -1.79
CA LYS A 299 -22.31 -9.35 -3.07
C LYS A 299 -20.83 -9.41 -3.43
N ILE A 300 -20.43 -10.53 -4.04
CA ILE A 300 -19.09 -10.75 -4.60
C ILE A 300 -19.30 -11.16 -6.04
N GLU A 301 -18.60 -10.50 -6.97
CA GLU A 301 -18.59 -10.84 -8.39
C GLU A 301 -17.14 -11.02 -8.84
N SER A 302 -16.91 -11.86 -9.85
CA SER A 302 -15.60 -11.97 -10.50
C SER A 302 -15.76 -11.90 -12.01
N PHE A 303 -14.83 -11.24 -12.69
CA PHE A 303 -14.81 -11.11 -14.15
C PHE A 303 -13.37 -11.01 -14.65
N ASP A 304 -13.15 -11.38 -15.91
CA ASP A 304 -11.84 -11.26 -16.53
C ASP A 304 -11.54 -9.80 -16.87
N TYR A 305 -10.31 -9.38 -16.57
CA TYR A 305 -9.85 -8.01 -16.74
C TYR A 305 -8.46 -7.99 -17.38
N ASN A 306 -8.27 -7.07 -18.32
CA ASN A 306 -6.99 -6.77 -18.94
C ASN A 306 -6.83 -5.25 -18.97
N GLY A 307 -6.05 -4.71 -18.04
CA GLY A 307 -5.93 -3.27 -17.89
C GLY A 307 -5.06 -2.88 -16.70
N SER A 308 -4.99 -1.59 -16.40
CA SER A 308 -4.18 -1.08 -15.30
C SER A 308 -4.89 -1.22 -13.96
N VAL A 309 -4.20 -1.78 -12.98
CA VAL A 309 -4.60 -1.74 -11.57
C VAL A 309 -3.64 -0.86 -10.78
N TYR A 310 -4.10 -0.28 -9.68
CA TYR A 310 -3.36 0.67 -8.87
C TYR A 310 -3.16 0.15 -7.45
N ASN A 311 -2.00 0.45 -6.86
CA ASN A 311 -1.71 0.16 -5.47
C ASN A 311 -1.18 1.42 -4.75
N LEU A 312 -1.52 1.56 -3.47
CA LEU A 312 -1.02 2.64 -2.62
C LEU A 312 -0.01 2.11 -1.61
N GLU A 313 1.03 2.91 -1.41
CA GLU A 313 2.06 2.64 -0.41
C GLU A 313 1.96 3.74 0.64
N VAL A 314 1.95 3.29 1.88
CA VAL A 314 1.86 4.14 3.06
C VAL A 314 3.02 3.75 3.94
N ASP A 315 3.88 4.73 4.23
CA ASP A 315 5.03 4.57 5.11
C ASP A 315 4.58 3.94 6.44
N ASP A 316 5.42 3.07 7.01
CA ASP A 316 5.26 2.35 8.27
C ASP A 316 4.14 1.29 8.33
N VAL A 317 2.95 1.53 7.76
CA VAL A 317 1.76 0.67 7.98
C VAL A 317 1.42 -0.24 6.81
N ASN A 318 1.81 0.08 5.56
CA ASN A 318 1.57 -0.74 4.36
C ASN A 318 0.12 -1.23 4.17
N SER A 319 -0.82 -0.50 4.77
CA SER A 319 -2.25 -0.65 4.60
C SER A 319 -2.85 0.70 4.25
N TYR A 320 -3.92 0.67 3.48
CA TYR A 320 -4.63 1.87 3.05
C TYR A 320 -6.12 1.59 2.94
N VAL A 321 -6.91 2.66 2.86
CA VAL A 321 -8.37 2.59 2.83
C VAL A 321 -8.82 2.93 1.41
N SER A 322 -9.57 2.02 0.78
CA SER A 322 -10.32 2.29 -0.44
C SER A 322 -11.71 2.85 -0.09
N GLU A 323 -12.59 2.99 -1.07
CA GLU A 323 -13.94 3.54 -0.90
C GLU A 323 -14.76 2.76 0.15
N ASN A 324 -14.54 1.44 0.26
CA ASN A 324 -15.32 0.59 1.14
C ASN A 324 -14.51 -0.45 1.94
N ALA A 325 -13.19 -0.55 1.75
CA ALA A 325 -12.37 -1.61 2.34
C ALA A 325 -11.05 -1.09 2.91
N THR A 326 -10.54 -1.76 3.94
CA THR A 326 -9.15 -1.62 4.37
C THR A 326 -8.33 -2.71 3.69
N LEU A 327 -7.26 -2.31 3.01
CA LEU A 327 -6.43 -3.15 2.15
C LEU A 327 -4.98 -3.20 2.69
N HIS A 328 -4.20 -4.22 2.34
CA HIS A 328 -2.80 -4.37 2.79
C HIS A 328 -1.89 -4.91 1.68
N ASN A 329 -0.61 -4.53 1.70
CA ASN A 329 0.40 -5.01 0.75
C ASN A 329 1.02 -6.36 1.17
N CYS A 330 1.23 -7.31 0.27
CA CYS A 330 2.06 -8.51 0.52
C CYS A 330 3.55 -8.14 0.69
N GLY A 331 4.31 -8.88 1.52
CA GLY A 331 5.75 -8.67 1.69
C GLY A 331 6.57 -8.80 0.39
N ASP A 332 6.09 -9.62 -0.56
CA ASP A 332 6.69 -9.78 -1.90
C ASP A 332 6.76 -8.44 -2.67
N PHE A 333 5.79 -7.54 -2.44
CA PHE A 333 5.78 -6.23 -3.10
C PHE A 333 6.94 -5.36 -2.65
N GLY A 334 7.30 -5.40 -1.36
CA GLY A 334 8.45 -4.65 -0.84
C GLY A 334 9.74 -5.00 -1.58
N ILE A 335 9.95 -6.30 -1.85
CA ILE A 335 11.13 -6.81 -2.57
C ILE A 335 11.07 -6.41 -4.04
N LEU A 336 9.93 -6.60 -4.70
CA LEU A 336 9.70 -6.17 -6.09
C LEU A 336 10.03 -4.67 -6.27
N ASN A 337 9.55 -3.83 -5.37
CA ASN A 337 9.79 -2.39 -5.40
C ASN A 337 11.26 -2.06 -5.19
N ALA A 338 11.92 -2.68 -4.22
CA ALA A 338 13.33 -2.45 -3.97
C ALA A 338 14.18 -2.81 -5.20
N ILE A 339 13.86 -3.90 -5.91
CA ILE A 339 14.52 -4.25 -7.18
C ILE A 339 14.29 -3.14 -8.23
N GLN A 340 13.04 -2.73 -8.47
CA GLN A 340 12.71 -1.69 -9.45
C GLN A 340 13.39 -0.35 -9.14
N MET A 341 13.35 0.09 -7.88
CA MET A 341 13.99 1.33 -7.43
C MET A 341 15.52 1.24 -7.53
N THR A 342 16.12 0.09 -7.21
CA THR A 342 17.57 -0.10 -7.32
C THR A 342 18.04 0.00 -8.76
N LEU A 343 17.33 -0.66 -9.70
CA LEU A 343 17.63 -0.59 -11.13
C LEU A 343 17.49 0.84 -11.67
N ALA A 344 16.45 1.56 -11.24
CA ALA A 344 16.25 2.96 -11.61
C ALA A 344 17.35 3.88 -11.05
N ASP A 345 17.73 3.71 -9.77
CA ASP A 345 18.79 4.49 -9.11
C ASP A 345 20.17 4.26 -9.75
N LEU A 346 20.44 3.04 -10.22
CA LEU A 346 21.66 2.68 -10.94
C LEU A 346 21.60 3.02 -12.44
N GLN A 347 20.45 3.50 -12.93
CA GLN A 347 20.21 3.82 -14.34
C GLN A 347 20.54 2.67 -15.30
N ILE A 348 20.30 1.42 -14.87
CA ILE A 348 20.56 0.25 -15.71
C ILE A 348 19.44 0.14 -16.76
N PRO A 349 19.75 0.17 -18.07
CA PRO A 349 18.74 0.06 -19.10
C PRO A 349 17.99 -1.28 -18.99
N PRO A 350 16.65 -1.31 -19.10
CA PRO A 350 15.90 -2.54 -18.89
C PRO A 350 16.23 -3.69 -19.85
N HIS A 351 16.76 -3.39 -21.04
CA HIS A 351 17.21 -4.39 -22.01
C HIS A 351 18.58 -5.01 -21.67
N ASN A 352 19.28 -4.48 -20.67
CA ASN A 352 20.53 -5.06 -20.14
C ASN A 352 20.30 -5.87 -18.87
N VAL A 353 19.05 -6.05 -18.42
CA VAL A 353 18.72 -6.78 -17.20
C VAL A 353 17.95 -8.06 -17.55
N ALA A 354 18.34 -9.18 -16.95
CA ALA A 354 17.58 -10.41 -16.96
C ALA A 354 17.29 -10.92 -15.55
N VAL A 355 16.01 -11.09 -15.23
CA VAL A 355 15.53 -11.61 -13.95
C VAL A 355 15.11 -13.07 -14.12
N PHE A 356 15.79 -13.96 -13.42
CA PHE A 356 15.51 -15.38 -13.38
C PHE A 356 14.77 -15.74 -12.10
N SER A 357 13.71 -16.54 -12.19
CA SER A 357 12.98 -17.02 -11.02
C SER A 357 12.68 -18.50 -11.03
N GLY A 358 12.43 -19.04 -9.84
CA GLY A 358 12.00 -20.42 -9.61
C GLY A 358 10.49 -20.51 -9.48
N ILE A 359 9.98 -21.55 -8.83
CA ILE A 359 8.55 -21.75 -8.63
C ILE A 359 8.15 -21.37 -7.20
N GLY A 360 7.15 -20.49 -7.08
CA GLY A 360 6.64 -20.00 -5.80
C GLY A 360 5.86 -18.69 -5.96
N CYS A 361 5.39 -18.10 -4.86
CA CYS A 361 4.85 -16.73 -4.90
C CYS A 361 5.95 -15.74 -5.36
N SER A 362 7.13 -15.85 -4.75
CA SER A 362 8.37 -15.16 -5.17
C SER A 362 8.75 -15.42 -6.64
N GLY A 363 8.46 -16.61 -7.15
CA GLY A 363 8.69 -17.03 -8.53
C GLY A 363 8.00 -16.14 -9.57
N LYS A 364 6.94 -15.41 -9.18
CA LYS A 364 6.20 -14.54 -10.10
C LYS A 364 6.87 -13.18 -10.37
N THR A 365 7.91 -12.83 -9.63
CA THR A 365 8.61 -11.52 -9.72
C THR A 365 8.96 -11.07 -11.14
N PRO A 366 9.53 -11.92 -12.04
CA PRO A 366 9.89 -11.46 -13.38
C PRO A 366 8.69 -11.04 -14.24
N HIS A 367 7.48 -11.47 -13.90
CA HIS A 367 6.26 -11.09 -14.62
C HIS A 367 5.80 -9.66 -14.30
N TYR A 368 6.34 -9.07 -13.22
CA TYR A 368 5.94 -7.76 -12.71
C TYR A 368 6.99 -6.66 -12.95
N ILE A 369 8.10 -6.98 -13.62
CA ILE A 369 9.18 -6.04 -13.92
C ILE A 369 9.36 -5.96 -15.44
N LYS A 370 9.49 -4.74 -15.98
CA LYS A 370 9.67 -4.50 -17.42
C LYS A 370 11.13 -4.74 -17.86
N VAL A 371 11.60 -5.98 -17.79
CA VAL A 371 12.95 -6.44 -18.16
C VAL A 371 12.84 -7.82 -18.85
N TYR A 372 13.96 -8.44 -19.25
CA TYR A 372 13.91 -9.84 -19.69
C TYR A 372 13.59 -10.73 -18.48
N GLY A 373 12.42 -11.36 -18.47
CA GLY A 373 11.97 -12.23 -17.38
C GLY A 373 11.98 -13.70 -17.77
N ILE A 374 12.63 -14.56 -16.97
CA ILE A 374 12.71 -16.00 -17.21
C ILE A 374 12.21 -16.74 -15.97
N HIS A 375 11.02 -17.32 -16.08
CA HIS A 375 10.41 -18.16 -15.03
C HIS A 375 10.75 -19.63 -15.32
N THR A 376 11.62 -20.21 -14.49
CA THR A 376 12.26 -21.51 -14.73
C THR A 376 11.54 -22.66 -14.02
N LEU A 377 12.28 -23.71 -13.63
CA LEU A 377 11.78 -24.84 -12.85
C LEU A 377 12.11 -24.67 -11.37
N HIS A 378 11.38 -25.40 -10.52
CA HIS A 378 11.53 -25.31 -9.06
C HIS A 378 12.96 -25.66 -8.62
N GLY A 379 13.62 -24.71 -7.95
CA GLY A 379 15.02 -24.76 -7.52
C GLY A 379 16.03 -24.90 -8.64
N ARG A 380 15.72 -24.46 -9.87
CA ARG A 380 16.64 -24.44 -11.01
C ARG A 380 17.03 -23.04 -11.47
N VAL A 381 16.72 -22.02 -10.67
CA VAL A 381 17.05 -20.61 -10.98
C VAL A 381 18.53 -20.42 -11.25
N LEU A 382 19.38 -20.89 -10.33
CA LEU A 382 20.81 -20.65 -10.35
C LEU A 382 21.51 -21.31 -11.55
N PRO A 383 21.19 -22.57 -11.95
CA PRO A 383 21.68 -23.15 -13.20
C PRO A 383 21.37 -22.32 -14.44
N TYR A 384 20.13 -21.85 -14.60
CA TYR A 384 19.72 -21.05 -15.76
C TYR A 384 20.39 -19.67 -15.75
N ALA A 385 20.39 -18.99 -14.60
CA ALA A 385 21.05 -17.70 -14.42
C ALA A 385 22.56 -17.78 -14.71
N THR A 386 23.23 -18.86 -14.26
CA THR A 386 24.64 -19.12 -14.57
C THR A 386 24.86 -19.24 -16.06
N GLY A 387 24.04 -20.04 -16.76
CA GLY A 387 24.16 -20.19 -18.22
C GLY A 387 24.05 -18.86 -18.96
N ALA A 388 23.09 -18.04 -18.56
CA ALA A 388 22.88 -16.71 -19.16
C ALA A 388 24.04 -15.76 -18.91
N LYS A 389 24.49 -15.63 -17.65
CA LYS A 389 25.61 -14.74 -17.30
C LYS A 389 26.90 -15.17 -17.99
N LEU A 390 27.19 -16.47 -18.07
CA LEU A 390 28.39 -16.94 -18.75
C LEU A 390 28.33 -16.82 -20.28
N ALA A 391 27.14 -16.94 -20.87
CA ALA A 391 26.96 -16.73 -22.30
C ALA A 391 27.06 -15.25 -22.69
N ASN A 392 26.58 -14.34 -21.84
CA ASN A 392 26.64 -12.89 -22.02
C ASN A 392 27.04 -12.19 -20.70
N PRO A 393 28.35 -12.00 -20.44
CA PRO A 393 28.84 -11.44 -19.17
C PRO A 393 28.48 -9.96 -18.96
N ASP A 394 28.08 -9.25 -20.02
CA ASP A 394 27.66 -7.84 -19.95
C ASP A 394 26.21 -7.67 -19.46
N LEU A 395 25.45 -8.78 -19.34
CA LEU A 395 24.09 -8.76 -18.85
C LEU A 395 24.08 -8.65 -17.32
N GLU A 396 23.24 -7.76 -16.79
CA GLU A 396 22.92 -7.70 -15.36
C GLU A 396 21.94 -8.82 -15.04
N VAL A 397 22.40 -9.81 -14.28
CA VAL A 397 21.62 -11.01 -13.95
C VAL A 397 21.16 -10.94 -12.50
N ILE A 398 19.85 -10.99 -12.30
CA ILE A 398 19.22 -11.05 -10.99
C ILE A 398 18.48 -12.37 -10.88
N ALA A 399 18.84 -13.19 -9.91
CA ALA A 399 18.12 -14.40 -9.58
C ALA A 399 17.24 -14.15 -8.35
N VAL A 400 16.00 -14.65 -8.38
CA VAL A 400 15.05 -14.55 -7.27
C VAL A 400 14.39 -15.90 -6.99
N GLY A 401 14.18 -16.23 -5.72
CA GLY A 401 13.53 -17.49 -5.32
C GLY A 401 12.93 -17.40 -3.93
N GLY A 402 12.04 -18.33 -3.60
CA GLY A 402 11.60 -18.51 -2.21
C GLY A 402 12.63 -19.32 -1.43
N ASP A 403 12.61 -19.20 -0.11
CA ASP A 403 13.34 -20.08 0.81
C ASP A 403 13.24 -21.58 0.44
N GLY A 404 12.05 -22.08 0.17
CA GLY A 404 11.83 -23.46 -0.24
C GLY A 404 12.37 -23.81 -1.63
N ASP A 405 12.35 -22.85 -2.56
CA ASP A 405 12.89 -23.02 -3.92
C ASP A 405 14.41 -23.10 -3.91
N GLY A 406 15.06 -22.14 -3.25
CA GLY A 406 16.51 -22.02 -3.23
C GLY A 406 17.23 -22.89 -2.20
N LEU A 407 16.65 -23.06 -1.02
CA LEU A 407 17.26 -23.77 0.11
C LEU A 407 16.66 -25.16 0.35
N GLY A 408 15.55 -25.48 -0.32
CA GLY A 408 14.97 -26.82 -0.34
C GLY A 408 15.52 -27.61 -1.53
N ILE A 409 14.73 -27.72 -2.60
CA ILE A 409 15.11 -28.47 -3.81
C ILE A 409 16.30 -27.84 -4.56
N GLY A 410 16.54 -26.54 -4.38
CA GLY A 410 17.65 -25.81 -5.00
C GLY A 410 18.98 -25.87 -4.24
N ALA A 411 19.02 -26.45 -3.03
CA ALA A 411 20.18 -26.35 -2.13
C ALA A 411 21.50 -26.83 -2.76
N GLY A 412 21.46 -27.91 -3.55
CA GLY A 412 22.65 -28.40 -4.25
C GLY A 412 23.22 -27.37 -5.24
N HIS A 413 22.37 -26.59 -5.91
CA HIS A 413 22.83 -25.52 -6.79
C HIS A 413 23.28 -24.28 -6.02
N PHE A 414 22.63 -23.97 -4.89
CA PHE A 414 23.03 -22.91 -3.97
C PHE A 414 24.49 -23.08 -3.52
N VAL A 415 24.85 -24.27 -3.05
CA VAL A 415 26.23 -24.56 -2.62
C VAL A 415 27.22 -24.44 -3.79
N ASN A 416 26.86 -24.97 -4.96
CA ASN A 416 27.77 -24.98 -6.11
C ASN A 416 27.99 -23.60 -6.73
N ILE A 417 27.04 -22.68 -6.64
CA ILE A 417 27.22 -21.34 -7.19
C ILE A 417 28.14 -20.49 -6.32
N GLY A 418 28.09 -20.64 -4.99
CA GLY A 418 29.03 -19.98 -4.06
C GLY A 418 30.48 -20.27 -4.43
N ARG A 419 30.80 -21.55 -4.69
CA ARG A 419 32.14 -21.99 -5.12
C ARG A 419 32.62 -21.35 -6.43
N ARG A 420 31.69 -21.07 -7.35
CA ARG A 420 32.00 -20.50 -8.66
C ARG A 420 32.20 -18.99 -8.59
N ASN A 421 31.48 -18.30 -7.70
CA ASN A 421 31.47 -16.84 -7.59
C ASN A 421 31.08 -16.18 -8.93
N VAL A 422 29.95 -16.59 -9.51
CA VAL A 422 29.41 -16.00 -10.75
C VAL A 422 28.87 -14.60 -10.43
N ASP A 423 29.15 -13.62 -11.28
CA ASP A 423 28.82 -12.21 -11.05
C ASP A 423 27.32 -11.93 -11.25
N MET A 424 26.55 -12.00 -10.17
CA MET A 424 25.10 -11.79 -10.16
C MET A 424 24.57 -11.61 -8.73
N MET A 425 23.38 -11.00 -8.62
CA MET A 425 22.65 -10.92 -7.35
C MET A 425 21.63 -12.05 -7.23
N TYR A 426 21.60 -12.75 -6.09
CA TYR A 426 20.59 -13.74 -5.72
C TYR A 426 19.79 -13.31 -4.49
N VAL A 427 18.49 -13.18 -4.64
CA VAL A 427 17.56 -12.74 -3.58
C VAL A 427 16.66 -13.90 -3.17
N ILE A 428 16.69 -14.26 -1.87
CA ILE A 428 15.75 -15.21 -1.27
C ILE A 428 14.63 -14.45 -0.58
N TYR A 429 13.40 -14.86 -0.86
CA TYR A 429 12.19 -14.42 -0.18
C TYR A 429 11.96 -15.42 0.97
N ASP A 430 12.41 -15.06 2.17
CA ASP A 430 12.34 -15.91 3.36
C ASP A 430 11.07 -15.61 4.17
N ASN A 431 10.06 -16.45 3.97
CA ASN A 431 8.77 -16.36 4.67
C ASN A 431 8.46 -17.58 5.54
N ALA A 432 9.42 -18.49 5.65
CA ALA A 432 9.39 -19.75 6.36
C ALA A 432 8.30 -20.75 5.92
N VAL A 433 7.64 -20.54 4.77
CA VAL A 433 6.57 -21.42 4.30
C VAL A 433 6.52 -21.56 2.77
N TYR A 434 6.10 -22.73 2.28
CA TYR A 434 5.76 -22.88 0.87
C TYR A 434 4.39 -22.24 0.58
N GLY A 435 4.37 -20.90 0.43
CA GLY A 435 3.13 -20.13 0.28
C GLY A 435 2.25 -20.58 -0.90
N LEU A 436 2.83 -20.78 -2.09
CA LEU A 436 2.07 -21.16 -3.28
C LEU A 436 1.37 -22.52 -3.15
N THR A 437 1.96 -23.45 -2.39
CA THR A 437 1.44 -24.81 -2.19
C THR A 437 0.60 -24.96 -0.91
N LYS A 438 0.15 -23.84 -0.33
CA LYS A 438 -0.73 -23.76 0.85
C LYS A 438 -0.02 -23.92 2.21
N GLY A 439 1.23 -23.48 2.33
CA GLY A 439 1.85 -23.15 3.62
C GLY A 439 2.52 -24.31 4.35
N GLN A 440 3.09 -25.29 3.66
CA GLN A 440 3.97 -26.29 4.28
C GLN A 440 5.23 -25.62 4.85
N ALA A 441 5.86 -26.23 5.85
CA ALA A 441 7.10 -25.71 6.46
C ALA A 441 8.22 -25.64 5.42
N SER A 442 8.83 -24.47 5.24
CA SER A 442 10.04 -24.34 4.42
C SER A 442 11.30 -24.72 5.23
N PRO A 443 12.48 -24.80 4.59
CA PRO A 443 13.75 -25.07 5.27
C PRO A 443 14.16 -24.05 6.33
N THR A 444 13.58 -22.85 6.36
CA THR A 444 13.92 -21.79 7.33
C THR A 444 12.98 -21.77 8.55
N LEU A 445 11.87 -22.52 8.52
CA LEU A 445 10.97 -22.64 9.67
C LEU A 445 11.61 -23.46 10.79
N LYS A 446 11.64 -22.91 12.01
CA LYS A 446 12.29 -23.57 13.15
C LYS A 446 11.55 -24.83 13.61
N LEU A 447 12.33 -25.77 14.16
CA LEU A 447 11.82 -26.98 14.81
C LEU A 447 10.79 -26.62 15.89
N GLY A 448 9.68 -27.34 15.90
CA GLY A 448 8.61 -27.17 16.89
C GLY A 448 7.68 -25.99 16.65
N LEU A 449 7.95 -25.10 15.67
CA LEU A 449 6.99 -24.07 15.29
C LEU A 449 5.83 -24.68 14.51
N GLN A 450 4.61 -24.26 14.83
CA GLN A 450 3.39 -24.67 14.15
C GLN A 450 2.66 -23.43 13.65
N THR A 451 2.85 -23.07 12.38
CA THR A 451 2.03 -22.05 11.74
C THR A 451 0.59 -22.55 11.59
N LYS A 452 -0.39 -21.67 11.42
CA LYS A 452 -1.80 -22.03 11.21
C LYS A 452 -2.04 -22.99 10.05
N SER A 453 -1.15 -23.03 9.06
CA SER A 453 -1.20 -23.94 7.92
C SER A 453 -0.72 -25.36 8.24
N LEU A 454 0.03 -25.56 9.33
CA LEU A 454 0.59 -26.86 9.70
C LEU A 454 -0.38 -27.61 10.65
N PRO A 455 -0.70 -28.88 10.35
CA PRO A 455 -1.56 -29.70 11.22
C PRO A 455 -0.86 -30.10 12.53
N LYS A 456 0.47 -30.15 12.52
CA LYS A 456 1.33 -30.50 13.66
C LYS A 456 2.59 -29.62 13.64
N PRO A 457 3.28 -29.45 14.77
CA PRO A 457 4.55 -28.73 14.82
C PRO A 457 5.57 -29.25 13.80
N ASN A 458 6.36 -28.34 13.24
CA ASN A 458 7.43 -28.69 12.32
C ASN A 458 8.42 -29.65 13.00
N VAL A 459 8.78 -30.72 12.30
CA VAL A 459 9.67 -31.79 12.78
C VAL A 459 11.12 -31.62 12.32
N ASN A 460 11.37 -30.68 11.41
CA ASN A 460 12.70 -30.44 10.84
C ASN A 460 13.41 -29.28 11.54
N GLN A 461 14.74 -29.32 11.59
CA GLN A 461 15.54 -28.16 11.99
C GLN A 461 15.60 -27.13 10.85
N ALA A 462 15.69 -25.86 11.23
CA ALA A 462 15.88 -24.78 10.28
C ALA A 462 17.32 -24.71 9.80
N VAL A 463 17.50 -24.47 8.50
CA VAL A 463 18.78 -24.08 7.90
C VAL A 463 18.96 -22.57 8.08
N ASN A 464 20.16 -22.14 8.47
CA ASN A 464 20.52 -20.72 8.51
C ASN A 464 21.05 -20.29 7.13
N PRO A 465 20.33 -19.44 6.36
CA PRO A 465 20.73 -19.07 5.00
C PRO A 465 22.08 -18.35 4.95
N ILE A 466 22.37 -17.50 5.95
CA ILE A 466 23.60 -16.71 6.02
C ILE A 466 24.81 -17.62 6.27
N MET A 467 24.69 -18.58 7.18
CA MET A 467 25.76 -19.56 7.41
C MET A 467 25.97 -20.48 6.22
N LEU A 468 24.88 -20.94 5.58
CA LEU A 468 24.99 -21.79 4.40
C LEU A 468 25.70 -21.04 3.27
N ALA A 469 25.39 -19.75 3.08
CA ALA A 469 26.08 -18.90 2.11
C ALA A 469 27.56 -18.75 2.43
N LEU A 470 27.91 -18.47 3.70
CA LEU A 470 29.30 -18.35 4.14
C LEU A 470 30.08 -19.65 3.87
N ALA A 471 29.53 -20.79 4.30
CA ALA A 471 30.15 -22.10 4.12
C ALA A 471 30.25 -22.51 2.63
N SER A 472 29.36 -22.00 1.79
CA SER A 472 29.36 -22.27 0.34
C SER A 472 30.33 -21.39 -0.45
N GLY A 473 30.92 -20.37 0.17
CA GLY A 473 31.89 -19.47 -0.45
C GLY A 473 31.29 -18.24 -1.13
N PHE A 474 30.11 -17.77 -0.71
CA PHE A 474 29.56 -16.51 -1.20
C PHE A 474 30.45 -15.33 -0.79
N THR A 475 30.65 -14.39 -1.70
CA THR A 475 31.57 -13.26 -1.52
C THR A 475 30.87 -11.98 -1.08
N PHE A 476 29.55 -11.91 -1.22
CA PHE A 476 28.72 -10.89 -0.59
C PHE A 476 27.51 -11.58 0.06
N ILE A 477 27.28 -11.29 1.33
CA ILE A 477 26.20 -11.90 2.13
C ILE A 477 25.50 -10.80 2.91
N ALA A 478 24.20 -10.67 2.72
CA ALA A 478 23.37 -9.69 3.42
C ALA A 478 22.03 -10.29 3.85
N ARG A 479 21.43 -9.68 4.88
CA ARG A 479 20.02 -9.89 5.24
C ARG A 479 19.28 -8.56 5.18
N ALA A 480 18.07 -8.56 4.63
CA ALA A 480 17.20 -7.40 4.60
C ALA A 480 15.81 -7.74 5.15
N TYR A 481 14.97 -6.72 5.33
CA TYR A 481 13.58 -6.89 5.77
C TYR A 481 12.63 -6.26 4.75
N SER A 482 11.62 -7.02 4.30
CA SER A 482 10.74 -6.61 3.20
C SER A 482 9.93 -5.33 3.49
N PHE A 483 9.76 -4.98 4.76
CA PHE A 483 9.06 -3.75 5.19
C PHE A 483 9.99 -2.57 5.50
N ASP A 484 11.33 -2.72 5.44
CA ASP A 484 12.29 -1.60 5.40
C ASP A 484 12.86 -1.46 3.98
N ILE A 485 12.04 -0.95 3.07
CA ILE A 485 12.34 -0.87 1.64
C ILE A 485 13.56 0.01 1.36
N LYS A 486 13.73 1.12 2.11
CA LYS A 486 14.84 2.05 1.92
C LYS A 486 16.17 1.37 2.24
N HIS A 487 16.22 0.63 3.36
CA HIS A 487 17.39 -0.16 3.74
C HIS A 487 17.68 -1.28 2.74
N MET A 488 16.64 -2.04 2.38
CA MET A 488 16.73 -3.13 1.41
C MET A 488 17.24 -2.65 0.04
N LYS A 489 16.74 -1.51 -0.46
CA LYS A 489 17.23 -0.86 -1.69
C LYS A 489 18.73 -0.55 -1.58
N GLY A 490 19.18 -0.01 -0.45
CA GLY A 490 20.60 0.28 -0.20
C GLY A 490 21.48 -0.98 -0.22
N ILE A 491 20.98 -2.09 0.32
CA ILE A 491 21.65 -3.39 0.26
C ILE A 491 21.70 -3.92 -1.18
N MET A 492 20.57 -3.95 -1.89
CA MET A 492 20.49 -4.44 -3.27
C MET A 492 21.38 -3.62 -4.22
N LYS A 493 21.47 -2.30 -4.01
CA LYS A 493 22.39 -1.45 -4.77
C LYS A 493 23.84 -1.90 -4.60
N ARG A 494 24.26 -2.15 -3.35
CA ARG A 494 25.61 -2.68 -3.06
C ARG A 494 25.81 -4.11 -3.59
N ALA A 495 24.77 -4.93 -3.57
CA ALA A 495 24.81 -6.30 -4.10
C ALA A 495 24.99 -6.33 -5.62
N ILE A 496 24.31 -5.46 -6.38
CA ILE A 496 24.49 -5.33 -7.83
C ILE A 496 25.88 -4.75 -8.18
N GLN A 497 26.39 -3.83 -7.36
CA GLN A 497 27.71 -3.23 -7.59
C GLN A 497 28.89 -4.13 -7.17
N HIS A 498 28.62 -5.17 -6.38
CA HIS A 498 29.62 -6.12 -5.91
C HIS A 498 30.10 -7.00 -7.06
N LYS A 499 31.42 -7.17 -7.20
CA LYS A 499 32.00 -8.03 -8.22
C LYS A 499 31.99 -9.48 -7.76
N GLY A 500 31.01 -10.25 -8.20
CA GLY A 500 30.85 -11.66 -7.85
C GLY A 500 29.44 -11.98 -7.37
N LEU A 501 29.32 -13.12 -6.70
CA LEU A 501 28.02 -13.61 -6.26
C LEU A 501 27.56 -12.92 -4.99
N ALA A 502 26.49 -12.12 -5.11
CA ALA A 502 25.86 -11.44 -3.99
C ALA A 502 24.58 -12.12 -3.55
N PHE A 503 24.54 -12.57 -2.29
CA PHE A 503 23.36 -13.18 -1.67
C PHE A 503 22.65 -12.21 -0.73
N VAL A 504 21.34 -12.07 -0.92
CA VAL A 504 20.46 -11.25 -0.07
C VAL A 504 19.31 -12.11 0.45
N ASP A 505 19.39 -12.45 1.73
CA ASP A 505 18.32 -13.11 2.49
C ASP A 505 17.28 -12.06 2.91
N VAL A 506 16.06 -12.08 2.37
CA VAL A 506 15.04 -11.09 2.71
C VAL A 506 13.97 -11.70 3.59
N LEU A 507 13.91 -11.26 4.84
CA LEU A 507 12.84 -11.58 5.77
C LEU A 507 11.52 -10.99 5.24
N GLN A 508 10.58 -11.85 4.87
CA GLN A 508 9.37 -11.52 4.13
C GLN A 508 8.14 -12.14 4.80
N PRO A 509 7.35 -11.41 5.60
CA PRO A 509 6.16 -11.99 6.23
C PRO A 509 5.12 -12.50 5.22
N CYS A 510 4.58 -13.69 5.48
CA CYS A 510 3.47 -14.30 4.72
C CYS A 510 2.17 -14.30 5.56
N PRO A 511 1.32 -13.26 5.47
CA PRO A 511 0.13 -13.13 6.32
C PRO A 511 -0.89 -14.26 6.09
N THR A 512 -0.90 -14.86 4.89
CA THR A 512 -1.83 -15.92 4.51
C THR A 512 -1.55 -17.24 5.23
N TYR A 513 -0.30 -17.58 5.56
CA TYR A 513 0.04 -18.92 6.09
C TYR A 513 0.95 -18.90 7.32
N ASN A 514 1.85 -17.94 7.45
CA ASN A 514 2.74 -17.81 8.61
C ASN A 514 2.23 -16.71 9.55
N ASP A 515 1.45 -17.12 10.54
CA ASP A 515 0.87 -16.26 11.58
C ASP A 515 1.79 -16.05 12.79
N ILE A 516 3.01 -16.61 12.76
CA ILE A 516 4.01 -16.45 13.82
C ILE A 516 4.94 -15.30 13.48
N GLN A 517 5.63 -15.39 12.34
CA GLN A 517 6.61 -14.38 11.89
C GLN A 517 5.93 -13.27 11.09
N THR A 518 4.99 -12.61 11.75
CA THR A 518 4.21 -11.50 11.18
C THR A 518 5.02 -10.20 11.16
N LYS A 519 4.50 -9.19 10.47
CA LYS A 519 5.03 -7.82 10.56
C LYS A 519 5.11 -7.35 12.02
N ASP A 520 4.02 -7.53 12.77
CA ASP A 520 3.92 -7.15 14.18
C ASP A 520 4.98 -7.84 15.05
N TRP A 521 5.27 -9.10 14.74
CA TRP A 521 6.36 -9.84 15.38
C TRP A 521 7.71 -9.19 15.06
N PHE A 522 8.04 -8.94 13.80
CA PHE A 522 9.31 -8.26 13.46
C PHE A 522 9.41 -6.83 14.05
N SER A 523 8.31 -6.09 14.12
CA SER A 523 8.21 -4.77 14.76
C SER A 523 8.26 -4.83 16.29
N GLY A 524 8.13 -6.02 16.88
CA GLY A 524 8.19 -6.19 18.34
C GLY A 524 6.99 -5.62 19.08
N LEU A 525 5.79 -5.64 18.51
CA LEU A 525 4.59 -5.11 19.20
C LEU A 525 4.27 -5.84 20.52
N ASP A 526 4.70 -7.10 20.63
CA ASP A 526 4.63 -7.93 21.83
C ASP A 526 5.77 -7.66 22.83
N ARG A 527 6.74 -6.82 22.48
CA ARG A 527 7.90 -6.46 23.30
C ARG A 527 7.95 -4.95 23.48
N LYS A 528 7.63 -4.49 24.69
CA LYS A 528 7.64 -3.07 25.00
C LYS A 528 8.78 -2.73 25.95
N ASP A 529 9.40 -1.57 25.74
CA ASP A 529 10.35 -1.00 26.69
C ASP A 529 9.63 -0.41 27.92
N GLU A 530 10.41 0.16 28.84
CA GLU A 530 9.90 0.78 30.08
C GLU A 530 8.94 1.95 29.81
N GLU A 531 9.01 2.56 28.63
CA GLU A 531 8.19 3.68 28.18
C GLU A 531 6.94 3.23 27.39
N GLY A 532 6.79 1.91 27.19
CA GLY A 532 5.65 1.31 26.50
C GLY A 532 5.76 1.30 24.98
N MET A 533 6.93 1.66 24.43
CA MET A 533 7.23 1.67 22.99
C MET A 533 7.65 0.29 22.52
N ALA A 534 7.26 -0.09 21.31
CA ALA A 534 7.60 -1.39 20.74
C ALA A 534 9.12 -1.47 20.47
N MET A 535 9.72 -2.62 20.78
CA MET A 535 11.14 -2.91 20.56
C MET A 535 11.31 -3.82 19.34
N PRO A 536 11.66 -3.28 18.16
CA PRO A 536 11.82 -4.07 16.94
C PRO A 536 12.82 -5.20 17.13
N ARG A 537 12.51 -6.36 16.57
CA ARG A 537 13.44 -7.50 16.54
C ARG A 537 14.56 -7.24 15.55
N VAL A 538 14.28 -6.57 14.44
CA VAL A 538 15.29 -6.24 13.43
C VAL A 538 16.13 -5.04 13.85
N TYR A 539 17.44 -5.12 13.68
CA TYR A 539 18.36 -4.00 13.89
C TYR A 539 19.44 -3.98 12.81
N LYS A 540 19.98 -2.80 12.51
CA LYS A 540 20.90 -2.60 11.40
C LYS A 540 22.34 -2.80 11.84
N LEU A 541 23.07 -3.68 11.16
CA LEU A 541 24.49 -3.92 11.44
C LEU A 541 25.34 -2.66 11.23
N GLU A 542 24.98 -1.80 10.27
CA GLU A 542 25.71 -0.54 10.04
C GLU A 542 25.54 0.51 11.16
N GLU A 543 24.58 0.32 12.07
CA GLU A 543 24.41 1.17 13.26
C GLU A 543 25.26 0.67 14.43
N GLU A 544 25.88 -0.50 14.28
CA GLU A 544 26.82 -1.09 15.25
C GLU A 544 28.26 -0.95 14.75
N ASP A 545 29.23 -1.25 15.61
CA ASP A 545 30.65 -1.36 15.23
C ASP A 545 30.91 -2.66 14.43
N TYR A 546 30.35 -2.74 13.22
CA TYR A 546 30.41 -3.90 12.34
C TYR A 546 30.95 -3.53 10.96
N ASP A 547 32.16 -3.99 10.64
CA ASP A 547 32.76 -3.85 9.31
C ASP A 547 32.70 -5.19 8.55
N PRO A 548 31.88 -5.31 7.48
CA PRO A 548 31.76 -6.54 6.71
C PRO A 548 32.85 -6.75 5.66
N ARG A 549 33.63 -5.71 5.32
CA ARG A 549 34.48 -5.70 4.13
C ARG A 549 35.86 -6.28 4.42
N ILE A 550 36.29 -7.28 3.66
CA ILE A 550 37.69 -7.75 3.65
C ILE A 550 38.54 -6.68 2.96
N LYS A 551 39.57 -6.17 3.65
CA LYS A 551 40.49 -5.15 3.13
C LYS A 551 41.75 -5.76 2.54
N ASN A 552 42.26 -6.82 3.15
CA ASN A 552 43.43 -7.54 2.70
C ASN A 552 43.11 -9.03 2.50
N ALA A 553 43.27 -9.52 1.27
CA ALA A 553 43.04 -10.92 0.93
C ALA A 553 44.07 -11.87 1.55
N ASP A 554 45.28 -11.37 1.81
CA ASP A 554 46.41 -12.17 2.32
C ASP A 554 46.47 -12.21 3.85
N ASP A 555 45.58 -11.45 4.52
CA ASP A 555 45.46 -11.46 5.98
C ASP A 555 44.48 -12.56 6.44
N GLU A 556 45.02 -13.75 6.70
CA GLU A 556 44.26 -14.89 7.21
C GLU A 556 43.57 -14.59 8.56
N SER A 557 44.15 -13.69 9.37
CA SER A 557 43.57 -13.28 10.65
C SER A 557 42.33 -12.42 10.41
N GLU A 558 42.39 -11.43 9.51
CA GLU A 558 41.23 -10.60 9.14
C GLU A 558 40.08 -11.49 8.62
N LEU A 559 40.39 -12.40 7.69
CA LEU A 559 39.43 -13.35 7.12
C LEU A 559 38.75 -14.17 8.21
N SER A 560 39.55 -14.82 9.07
CA SER A 560 39.04 -15.68 10.15
C SER A 560 38.20 -14.90 11.15
N THR A 561 38.64 -13.72 11.57
CA THR A 561 37.89 -12.86 12.50
C THR A 561 36.56 -12.42 11.89
N LYS A 562 36.54 -11.97 10.63
CA LYS A 562 35.27 -11.55 9.98
C LYS A 562 34.33 -12.73 9.77
N MET A 563 34.84 -13.90 9.39
CA MET A 563 34.02 -15.12 9.28
C MET A 563 33.40 -15.51 10.64
N LEU A 564 34.16 -15.43 11.74
CA LEU A 564 33.61 -15.68 13.09
C LEU A 564 32.51 -14.68 13.46
N ARG A 565 32.68 -13.39 13.13
CA ARG A 565 31.62 -12.37 13.36
C ARG A 565 30.37 -12.64 12.52
N VAL A 566 30.51 -13.15 11.29
CA VAL A 566 29.35 -13.59 10.49
C VAL A 566 28.64 -14.74 11.18
N ILE A 567 29.38 -15.74 11.66
CA ILE A 567 28.79 -16.89 12.38
C ILE A 567 28.05 -16.40 13.63
N GLU A 568 28.67 -15.58 14.47
CA GLU A 568 28.07 -15.00 15.67
C GLU A 568 26.76 -14.24 15.34
N LYS A 569 26.85 -13.24 14.45
CA LYS A 569 25.68 -12.41 14.09
C LYS A 569 24.59 -13.21 13.39
N SER A 570 24.94 -14.19 12.56
CA SER A 570 23.94 -15.00 11.87
C SER A 570 23.09 -15.87 12.81
N HIS A 571 23.59 -16.19 14.01
CA HIS A 571 22.85 -16.97 15.02
C HIS A 571 21.90 -16.13 15.87
N GLU A 572 22.09 -14.81 15.89
CA GLU A 572 21.18 -13.92 16.60
C GLU A 572 19.76 -14.04 16.01
N TRP A 573 18.82 -14.46 16.86
CA TRP A 573 17.43 -14.63 16.51
C TRP A 573 16.53 -14.42 17.73
N ARG A 574 15.22 -14.36 17.49
CA ARG A 574 14.13 -14.11 18.46
C ARG A 574 14.04 -12.66 18.88
N ASP A 575 14.98 -12.18 19.67
CA ASP A 575 14.87 -10.87 20.32
C ASP A 575 15.67 -9.78 19.62
N ARG A 576 16.74 -10.19 18.93
CA ARG A 576 17.51 -9.35 18.02
C ARG A 576 17.81 -10.16 16.77
N ILE A 577 17.60 -9.54 15.62
CA ILE A 577 17.75 -10.13 14.29
C ILE A 577 18.54 -9.11 13.47
N PRO A 578 19.82 -9.37 13.19
CA PRO A 578 20.62 -8.44 12.40
C PRO A 578 20.15 -8.41 10.95
N ILE A 579 19.97 -7.20 10.43
CA ILE A 579 19.82 -6.89 9.01
C ILE A 579 20.97 -5.98 8.58
N GLY A 580 21.42 -6.07 7.34
CA GLY A 580 22.62 -5.39 6.84
C GLY A 580 23.51 -6.33 6.05
N ILE A 581 24.71 -5.86 5.71
CA ILE A 581 25.73 -6.68 5.07
C ILE A 581 26.55 -7.38 6.15
N PHE A 582 26.63 -8.71 6.08
CA PHE A 582 27.40 -9.55 6.98
C PHE A 582 28.82 -9.73 6.47
N TYR A 583 28.99 -9.90 5.16
CA TYR A 583 30.28 -10.23 4.58
C TYR A 583 30.41 -9.64 3.18
N GLN A 584 31.58 -9.09 2.87
CA GLN A 584 31.93 -8.61 1.53
C GLN A 584 33.43 -8.82 1.24
N ASN A 585 33.74 -9.62 0.23
CA ASN A 585 35.11 -9.91 -0.21
C ASN A 585 35.22 -9.81 -1.74
N GLU A 586 35.77 -8.71 -2.24
CA GLU A 586 35.94 -8.45 -3.67
C GLU A 586 37.27 -9.00 -4.23
N HIS A 587 38.11 -9.63 -3.40
CA HIS A 587 39.41 -10.14 -3.81
C HIS A 587 39.32 -11.52 -4.48
N ILE A 588 38.20 -12.22 -4.32
CA ILE A 588 37.98 -13.52 -4.95
C ILE A 588 37.55 -13.30 -6.40
N PRO A 589 38.30 -13.82 -7.40
CA PRO A 589 37.97 -13.60 -8.81
C PRO A 589 36.61 -14.21 -9.16
N CYS A 590 35.85 -13.52 -10.01
CA CYS A 590 34.57 -14.03 -10.50
C CYS A 590 34.80 -15.24 -11.42
N TYR A 591 33.77 -16.06 -11.64
CA TYR A 591 33.91 -17.21 -12.54
C TYR A 591 34.28 -16.80 -13.97
N GLU A 592 33.75 -15.67 -14.41
CA GLU A 592 34.01 -14.98 -15.67
C GLU A 592 35.50 -14.62 -15.82
N ASP A 593 36.14 -14.14 -14.74
CA ASP A 593 37.57 -13.81 -14.75
C ASP A 593 38.42 -15.07 -14.87
N ARG A 594 38.02 -16.15 -14.18
CA ARG A 594 38.70 -17.45 -14.26
C ARG A 594 38.59 -18.06 -15.66
N ILE A 595 37.44 -17.90 -16.33
CA ILE A 595 37.26 -18.31 -17.74
C ILE A 595 38.12 -17.43 -18.65
N ASN A 596 38.11 -16.12 -18.45
CA ASN A 596 38.90 -15.18 -19.25
C ASN A 596 40.41 -15.43 -19.14
N ALA A 597 40.89 -15.86 -17.97
CA ALA A 597 42.28 -16.27 -17.78
C ALA A 597 42.67 -17.50 -18.62
N ARG A 598 41.72 -18.39 -18.92
CA ARG A 598 41.94 -19.55 -19.82
C ARG A 598 41.72 -19.22 -21.29
N ASN A 599 40.81 -18.29 -21.57
CA ASN A 599 40.48 -17.81 -22.91
C ASN A 599 40.39 -16.29 -22.90
N ASN A 600 41.47 -15.62 -23.30
CA ASN A 600 41.58 -14.15 -23.30
C ASN A 600 40.61 -13.44 -24.27
N LEU A 601 39.93 -14.18 -25.15
CA LEU A 601 38.88 -13.68 -26.02
C LEU A 601 37.50 -13.69 -25.37
N TYR A 602 37.32 -14.35 -24.21
CA TYR A 602 36.01 -14.55 -23.60
C TYR A 602 35.24 -13.24 -23.35
N ARG A 603 35.86 -12.24 -22.71
CA ARG A 603 35.20 -10.95 -22.48
C ARG A 603 35.05 -10.11 -23.76
N LYS A 604 35.93 -10.29 -24.75
CA LYS A 604 35.89 -9.53 -26.02
C LYS A 604 34.86 -10.07 -27.00
N ASN A 605 34.68 -11.39 -27.03
CA ASN A 605 33.80 -12.11 -27.94
C ASN A 605 33.10 -13.28 -27.20
N PRO A 606 32.21 -12.95 -26.25
CA PRO A 606 31.52 -13.96 -25.44
C PRO A 606 30.60 -14.83 -26.31
N PRO A 607 30.20 -16.03 -25.84
CA PRO A 607 29.43 -16.98 -26.65
C PRO A 607 28.20 -16.38 -27.34
N ALA A 608 27.45 -15.50 -26.67
CA ALA A 608 26.25 -14.87 -27.24
C ALA A 608 26.53 -13.86 -28.38
N ARG A 609 27.79 -13.44 -28.57
CA ARG A 609 28.20 -12.49 -29.62
C ARG A 609 28.97 -13.15 -30.77
N GLN A 610 29.32 -14.42 -30.65
CA GLN A 610 30.10 -15.10 -31.69
C GLN A 610 29.26 -15.27 -32.95
N ILE A 611 29.83 -14.87 -34.09
CA ILE A 611 29.30 -15.24 -35.40
C ILE A 611 29.63 -16.72 -35.58
N ILE A 612 28.61 -17.57 -35.73
CA ILE A 612 28.79 -19.02 -35.87
C ILE A 612 28.56 -19.52 -37.29
N GLU A 613 27.95 -18.69 -38.15
CA GLU A 613 27.65 -19.03 -39.53
C GLU A 613 27.78 -17.83 -40.47
N ASN A 614 27.97 -18.11 -41.76
CA ASN A 614 27.85 -17.14 -42.84
C ASN A 614 27.13 -17.81 -44.02
N GLY A 615 25.93 -17.33 -44.34
CA GLY A 615 25.11 -17.88 -45.43
C GLY A 615 24.64 -19.31 -45.15
N GLY A 616 24.35 -19.65 -43.90
CA GLY A 616 23.91 -20.97 -43.44
C GLY A 616 25.04 -22.00 -43.34
N ARG A 617 26.30 -21.60 -43.57
CA ARG A 617 27.48 -22.47 -43.44
C ARG A 617 28.23 -22.15 -42.15
N PRO A 618 28.65 -23.16 -41.37
CA PRO A 618 29.42 -22.93 -40.15
C PRO A 618 30.77 -22.30 -40.48
N ILE A 619 31.19 -21.29 -39.69
CA ILE A 619 32.51 -20.67 -39.86
C ILE A 619 33.58 -21.25 -38.92
N THR A 620 33.17 -22.12 -38.00
CA THR A 620 34.08 -22.79 -37.06
C THR A 620 35.03 -23.72 -37.82
N ASN A 621 36.31 -23.38 -37.86
CA ASN A 621 37.33 -24.21 -38.47
C ASN A 621 37.77 -25.32 -37.50
N ILE A 622 37.48 -26.57 -37.86
CA ILE A 622 37.88 -27.77 -37.12
C ILE A 622 39.03 -28.54 -37.77
N SER A 623 39.66 -28.04 -38.85
CA SER A 623 40.69 -28.75 -39.60
C SER A 623 41.84 -29.23 -38.72
N LYS A 624 42.31 -28.40 -37.79
CA LYS A 624 43.36 -28.78 -36.84
C LYS A 624 42.99 -29.96 -35.93
N LEU A 625 41.70 -30.12 -35.59
CA LEU A 625 41.23 -31.26 -34.80
C LEU A 625 41.21 -32.53 -35.66
N LEU A 626 40.88 -32.40 -36.95
CA LEU A 626 40.89 -33.50 -37.90
C LEU A 626 42.33 -33.95 -38.23
N ASP A 627 43.28 -33.01 -38.33
CA ASP A 627 44.70 -33.32 -38.58
C ASP A 627 45.30 -34.20 -37.46
N VAL A 628 44.87 -34.03 -36.22
CA VAL A 628 45.30 -34.86 -35.07
C VAL A 628 44.77 -36.31 -35.18
N LEU A 629 43.65 -36.51 -35.86
CA LEU A 629 43.03 -37.81 -36.07
C LEU A 629 43.54 -38.51 -37.33
N ALA A 630 44.34 -37.82 -38.17
CA ALA A 630 44.89 -38.39 -39.38
C ALA A 630 45.95 -39.44 -39.02
N VAL A 631 45.66 -40.71 -39.29
CA VAL A 631 46.64 -41.79 -39.19
C VAL A 631 47.53 -41.70 -40.43
N SER A 632 48.84 -41.50 -40.24
CA SER A 632 49.81 -41.59 -41.33
C SER A 632 49.82 -43.03 -41.86
N THR A 633 49.22 -43.26 -43.03
CA THR A 633 49.50 -44.46 -43.83
C THR A 633 50.95 -44.37 -44.29
N ILE A 634 51.82 -45.15 -43.64
CA ILE A 634 53.19 -45.44 -44.11
C ILE A 634 53.11 -46.29 -45.37
#